data_AF-A0A9E5PHA2-F1
#
_entry.id   AF-A0A9E5PHA2-F1
#
_cell.length_a   1.000
_cell.length_b   1.000
_cell.length_c   1.000
_cell.angle_alpha   90.00
_cell.angle_beta   90.00
_cell.angle_gamma   90.00
#
_symmetry.space_group_name_H-M   'P 1'
#
loop_
_entity.id
_entity.type
_entity.pdbx_description
1 polymer ?
#
loop_
_entity_poly.entity_id
_entity_poly.type
_entity_poly.pdbx_seq_one_letter_code
_entity_poly.pdbx_strand_id
1 'polypeptide(L)'
;MLLATPDELAARRAATEHSLTLRALLYRLRSLLEPMLGRTVSLPRQKPLLSRDGGNCETDGSRLVFDPVSPELHRCPRCDRTHRGERHHRAWIWRYHLWLSERAIHLALLAALSDDVTLARRSWEILAAYADLYPRVPNQDNVLGPTRLFFSTYLESIWLTQMLAAASLLESGGSRDGWDDLEPVVRESAALIASFDEGWSNRQVWNNLALIAAGRWLSDEGLLVRGLNGTHGIRAQLRHAVTRDGLWFEGENYHFFALRGFLLAAEVLRTAGIDLYGDGTTGPQLSAMYVAPLDTVLPDLTIPARADAPFGVSLLQPRFAELWEIGRARVAHPRLESLLTHLYSADAPEAEDAGFAEIAEQEQNRPAARLSRDRLGWKALLWMDPQAPHAPVDDWRPTSRLLVDAGVAVMRHGDRRYVSLECGGMRGGHGHPDLLHLTVFADRPILADFGTGSYVTPSLHWYRSTLAHNAPGLAGVGQLRRNGWCSAFDTVDGWAWSRAEAGRLFGNGTSARRTVVSAPQYVVDVVEVEVPSEVEVELPIHPLSGAVVSEWGEGGAGAPSSSAATHHGYSDLVALHLLPPPPRRFALGPASDSPELLIVPRSGETLFVAAAPGPPSLELADGAPLTFLVRRARGAGCWVQLFAPHPRSVSGIELDDGQLTVRLPDGSAEQLRFQDDTLMITDAAGRERTLRGALDAPPLPEEAPPPSLPSLPCSRVRRVPPADQWWSAVPSGTVVQLGARHYRRSEAPYGSRGQFVARVAVFVAGSRVCFAAEVTKSNLCFRPVDAPDPSLDNEAPDIHSDGLQCYVGLGHWAGYVAVPNAASTAVHVRPVAGTAADVSRASGSWAETDAGYSIVVAVDVGRRLRAGDCFPVNLVVNEMYPERERRAGQLVLSGGVGWVYLRGDREGLFNAVMAEVS
;
A
#
# COMPACT_ATOMS: atom_id res chain seq x y z
N MET A 1 26.52 -10.14 20.56
CA MET A 1 26.98 -9.60 19.25
C MET A 1 25.97 -9.83 18.13
N LEU A 2 25.49 -8.77 17.49
CA LEU A 2 24.48 -8.75 16.42
C LEU A 2 25.02 -8.11 15.12
N LEU A 3 25.54 -6.88 15.15
CA LEU A 3 25.89 -6.15 13.91
C LEU A 3 27.35 -6.27 13.46
N ALA A 4 28.28 -6.33 14.40
CA ALA A 4 29.71 -6.45 14.13
C ALA A 4 30.40 -7.16 15.30
N THR A 5 31.48 -7.87 15.02
CA THR A 5 32.40 -8.40 16.06
C THR A 5 33.44 -7.34 16.46
N PRO A 6 34.15 -7.50 17.58
CA PRO A 6 35.29 -6.64 17.94
C PRO A 6 36.34 -6.53 16.83
N ASP A 7 36.67 -7.65 16.17
CA ASP A 7 37.64 -7.68 15.07
C ASP A 7 37.14 -6.89 13.85
N GLU A 8 35.85 -6.99 13.53
CA GLU A 8 35.24 -6.22 12.44
C GLU A 8 35.22 -4.72 12.73
N LEU A 9 34.96 -4.32 13.98
CA LEU A 9 35.03 -2.92 14.40
C LEU A 9 36.46 -2.39 14.38
N ALA A 10 37.44 -3.19 14.80
CA ALA A 10 38.86 -2.83 14.71
C ALA A 10 39.30 -2.66 13.25
N ALA A 11 38.91 -3.58 12.36
CA ALA A 11 39.16 -3.46 10.92
C ALA A 11 38.46 -2.22 10.34
N ARG A 12 37.23 -1.93 10.78
CA ARG A 12 36.49 -0.77 10.28
C ARG A 12 37.07 0.57 10.75
N ARG A 13 37.59 0.62 11.97
CA ARG A 13 38.36 1.76 12.47
C ARG A 13 39.58 2.04 11.62
N ALA A 14 40.40 1.02 11.35
CA ALA A 14 41.56 1.14 10.48
C ALA A 14 41.17 1.64 9.07
N ALA A 15 40.11 1.06 8.48
CA ALA A 15 39.60 1.52 7.19
C ALA A 15 39.16 3.00 7.21
N THR A 16 38.59 3.45 8.33
CA THR A 16 38.20 4.84 8.51
C THR A 16 39.44 5.74 8.53
N GLU A 17 40.48 5.39 9.27
CA GLU A 17 41.75 6.16 9.32
C GLU A 17 42.39 6.36 7.94
N HIS A 18 42.29 5.36 7.06
CA HIS A 18 42.88 5.39 5.72
C HIS A 18 41.98 6.02 4.64
N SER A 19 40.65 5.99 4.79
CA SER A 19 39.70 6.54 3.81
C SER A 19 39.29 7.98 4.15
N LEU A 20 39.48 8.91 3.22
CA LEU A 20 39.00 10.29 3.38
C LEU A 20 37.47 10.35 3.47
N THR A 21 36.77 9.56 2.64
CA THR A 21 35.31 9.50 2.61
C THR A 21 34.74 8.98 3.93
N LEU A 22 35.31 7.90 4.48
CA LEU A 22 34.84 7.35 5.76
C LEU A 22 35.12 8.30 6.93
N ARG A 23 36.28 8.98 6.95
CA ARG A 23 36.57 10.03 7.95
C ARG A 23 35.58 11.18 7.86
N ALA A 24 35.28 11.67 6.66
CA ALA A 24 34.31 12.74 6.45
C ALA A 24 32.91 12.31 6.93
N LEU A 25 32.49 11.09 6.61
CA LEU A 25 31.22 10.52 7.06
C LEU A 25 31.16 10.37 8.60
N LEU A 26 32.22 9.84 9.23
CA LEU A 26 32.34 9.72 10.69
C LEU A 26 32.21 11.11 11.36
N TYR A 27 32.96 12.09 10.87
CA TYR A 27 32.95 13.46 11.39
C TYR A 27 31.56 14.10 11.26
N ARG A 28 30.94 13.99 10.09
CA ARG A 28 29.58 14.48 9.85
C ARG A 28 28.56 13.83 10.79
N LEU A 29 28.58 12.50 10.91
CA LEU A 29 27.66 11.81 11.81
C LEU A 29 27.86 12.23 13.27
N ARG A 30 29.11 12.48 13.70
CA ARG A 30 29.41 13.03 15.03
C ARG A 30 28.88 14.45 15.20
N SER A 31 29.08 15.34 14.22
CA SER A 31 28.62 16.73 14.30
C SER A 31 27.09 16.83 14.36
N LEU A 32 26.38 15.93 13.66
CA LEU A 32 24.93 15.86 13.73
C LEU A 32 24.42 15.52 15.15
N LEU A 33 25.22 14.87 16.00
CA LEU A 33 24.81 14.54 17.37
C LEU A 33 25.15 15.65 18.38
N GLU A 34 25.90 16.68 18.02
CA GLU A 34 26.25 17.77 18.94
C GLU A 34 25.03 18.37 19.69
N PRO A 35 23.87 18.61 19.03
CA PRO A 35 22.70 19.15 19.71
C PRO A 35 22.16 18.30 20.87
N MET A 36 22.46 16.98 20.90
CA MET A 36 21.96 16.07 21.94
C MET A 36 22.98 15.74 23.04
N LEU A 37 24.28 15.97 22.82
CA LEU A 37 25.32 15.54 23.77
C LEU A 37 25.20 16.24 25.15
N GLY A 38 24.69 17.48 25.18
CA GLY A 38 24.47 18.25 26.39
C GLY A 38 23.03 18.25 26.94
N ARG A 39 22.09 17.53 26.30
CA ARG A 39 20.67 17.55 26.69
C ARG A 39 20.31 16.32 27.52
N THR A 40 19.40 16.44 28.48
CA THR A 40 18.87 15.26 29.18
C THR A 40 18.01 14.43 28.23
N VAL A 41 18.15 13.09 28.26
CA VAL A 41 17.23 12.20 27.53
C VAL A 41 15.85 12.34 28.15
N SER A 42 14.88 12.75 27.34
CA SER A 42 13.48 12.86 27.74
C SER A 42 12.64 11.99 26.82
N LEU A 43 11.85 11.08 27.40
CA LEU A 43 10.91 10.24 26.67
C LEU A 43 9.48 10.73 26.94
N PRO A 44 8.65 10.87 25.89
CA PRO A 44 7.23 11.09 26.05
C PRO A 44 6.58 9.95 26.84
N ARG A 45 5.69 10.29 27.77
CA ARG A 45 4.91 9.30 28.54
C ARG A 45 3.59 8.90 27.87
N GLN A 46 3.12 9.75 26.95
CA GLN A 46 1.91 9.47 26.18
C GLN A 46 2.21 8.46 25.09
N LYS A 47 1.22 7.61 24.78
CA LYS A 47 1.31 6.68 23.68
C LYS A 47 1.00 7.41 22.35
N PRO A 48 1.74 7.13 21.26
CA PRO A 48 1.40 7.64 19.94
C PRO A 48 -0.04 7.32 19.53
N LEU A 49 -0.61 8.17 18.68
CA LEU A 49 -1.93 7.99 18.07
C LEU A 49 -1.81 8.13 16.57
N LEU A 50 -2.34 7.15 15.84
CA LEU A 50 -2.65 7.34 14.43
C LEU A 50 -4.03 8.00 14.34
N SER A 51 -4.04 9.26 13.90
CA SER A 51 -5.25 10.04 13.61
C SER A 51 -5.21 10.59 12.17
N ARG A 52 -6.35 11.02 11.61
CA ARG A 52 -6.43 11.58 10.24
C ARG A 52 -5.72 12.93 10.11
N ASP A 53 -5.85 13.75 11.15
CA ASP A 53 -5.30 15.11 11.26
C ASP A 53 -3.91 15.15 11.92
N GLY A 54 -3.61 14.19 12.79
CA GLY A 54 -2.37 14.12 13.55
C GLY A 54 -1.16 14.01 12.62
N GLY A 55 -0.23 14.95 12.76
CA GLY A 55 0.96 15.03 11.92
C GLY A 55 0.71 15.44 10.46
N ASN A 56 -0.48 15.92 10.10
CA ASN A 56 -0.80 16.47 8.78
C ASN A 56 -1.20 17.95 8.88
N CYS A 57 -0.96 18.72 7.83
CA CYS A 57 -1.36 20.13 7.76
C CYS A 57 -2.88 20.25 7.62
N GLU A 58 -3.53 20.97 8.54
CA GLU A 58 -4.97 21.24 8.48
C GLU A 58 -5.39 22.08 7.25
N THR A 59 -4.46 22.75 6.59
CA THR A 59 -4.74 23.63 5.44
C THR A 59 -4.61 22.91 4.11
N ASP A 60 -3.56 22.09 3.93
CA ASP A 60 -3.23 21.50 2.63
C ASP A 60 -3.04 19.97 2.66
N GLY A 61 -3.17 19.33 3.82
CA GLY A 61 -3.05 17.87 3.98
C GLY A 61 -1.63 17.31 3.99
N SER A 62 -0.60 18.13 3.79
CA SER A 62 0.79 17.66 3.75
C SER A 62 1.25 17.13 5.09
N ARG A 63 1.98 16.01 5.09
CA ARG A 63 2.65 15.52 6.29
C ARG A 63 3.59 16.58 6.85
N LEU A 64 3.46 16.86 8.14
CA LEU A 64 4.26 17.88 8.83
C LEU A 64 5.71 17.43 8.99
N VAL A 65 6.61 18.41 9.02
CA VAL A 65 8.04 18.19 9.23
C VAL A 65 8.25 17.58 10.62
N PHE A 66 9.04 16.51 10.68
CA PHE A 66 9.51 15.97 11.95
C PHE A 66 10.75 16.74 12.41
N ASP A 67 10.63 17.36 13.58
CA ASP A 67 11.75 18.02 14.27
C ASP A 67 11.90 17.39 15.66
N PRO A 68 12.97 16.64 15.94
CA PRO A 68 13.15 15.94 17.21
C PRO A 68 13.38 16.87 18.40
N VAL A 69 13.62 18.17 18.18
CA VAL A 69 13.81 19.15 19.27
C VAL A 69 12.62 20.09 19.45
N SER A 70 11.56 19.92 18.64
CA SER A 70 10.33 20.69 18.69
C SER A 70 9.10 19.79 18.83
N PRO A 71 8.84 19.24 20.04
CA PRO A 71 7.74 18.30 20.26
C PRO A 71 6.34 18.92 20.12
N GLU A 72 6.21 20.25 20.22
CA GLU A 72 4.91 20.95 20.27
C GLU A 72 4.64 21.86 19.06
N LEU A 73 5.65 22.10 18.22
CA LEU A 73 5.52 22.97 17.04
C LEU A 73 5.82 22.16 15.79
N HIS A 74 4.84 22.05 14.91
CA HIS A 74 4.90 21.21 13.72
C HIS A 74 4.70 22.06 12.48
N ARG A 75 5.76 22.31 11.71
CA ARG A 75 5.73 23.14 10.50
C ARG A 75 5.26 22.33 9.29
N CYS A 76 4.36 22.88 8.50
CA CYS A 76 4.04 22.35 7.17
C CYS A 76 5.17 22.71 6.18
N PRO A 77 5.72 21.74 5.42
CA PRO A 77 6.77 22.04 4.44
C PRO A 77 6.27 22.78 3.19
N ARG A 78 4.95 22.87 2.99
CA ARG A 78 4.33 23.47 1.80
C ARG A 78 3.83 24.90 2.02
N CYS A 79 3.08 25.14 3.09
CA CYS A 79 2.50 26.45 3.39
C CYS A 79 3.16 27.19 4.57
N ASP A 80 4.22 26.62 5.15
CA ASP A 80 5.00 27.16 6.29
C ASP A 80 4.21 27.43 7.58
N ARG A 81 2.92 27.08 7.63
CA ARG A 81 2.10 27.20 8.84
C ARG A 81 2.62 26.26 9.93
N THR A 82 2.60 26.74 11.16
CA THR A 82 2.96 25.96 12.34
C THR A 82 1.70 25.50 13.07
N HIS A 83 1.58 24.19 13.24
CA HIS A 83 0.49 23.52 13.94
C HIS A 83 0.92 23.14 15.36
N ARG A 84 -0.06 23.04 16.25
CA ARG A 84 0.06 22.66 17.67
C ARG A 84 -1.13 21.81 18.04
N GLY A 85 -1.01 20.99 19.08
CA GLY A 85 -2.13 20.24 19.64
C GLY A 85 -1.79 18.78 19.90
N GLU A 86 -2.58 18.16 20.77
CA GLU A 86 -2.30 16.82 21.28
C GLU A 86 -2.14 15.77 20.18
N ARG A 87 -2.95 15.80 19.12
CA ARG A 87 -2.86 14.82 18.03
C ARG A 87 -1.60 14.98 17.20
N HIS A 88 -1.15 16.22 16.94
CA HIS A 88 0.12 16.44 16.26
C HIS A 88 1.30 16.03 17.16
N HIS A 89 1.23 16.30 18.47
CA HIS A 89 2.22 15.82 19.43
C HIS A 89 2.27 14.29 19.46
N ARG A 90 1.14 13.59 19.60
CA ARG A 90 1.07 12.12 19.60
C ARG A 90 1.49 11.50 18.27
N ALA A 91 1.29 12.19 17.14
CA ALA A 91 1.84 11.80 15.85
C ALA A 91 3.36 12.03 15.75
N TRP A 92 3.91 12.99 16.49
CA TRP A 92 5.36 13.20 16.59
C TRP A 92 6.05 12.14 17.45
N ILE A 93 5.41 11.65 18.53
CA ILE A 93 6.00 10.69 19.49
C ILE A 93 6.52 9.41 18.81
N TRP A 94 5.78 8.80 17.87
CA TRP A 94 6.25 7.55 17.25
C TRP A 94 7.51 7.77 16.42
N ARG A 95 7.60 8.92 15.71
CA ARG A 95 8.81 9.29 14.95
C ARG A 95 9.97 9.57 15.90
N TYR A 96 9.69 10.23 17.02
CA TYR A 96 10.69 10.48 18.06
C TYR A 96 11.24 9.20 18.67
N HIS A 97 10.40 8.20 18.93
CA HIS A 97 10.89 6.92 19.47
C HIS A 97 11.86 6.23 18.54
N LEU A 98 11.50 6.09 17.24
CA LEU A 98 12.39 5.52 16.22
C LEU A 98 13.66 6.34 16.01
N TRP A 99 13.51 7.67 15.96
CA TRP A 99 14.64 8.58 15.86
C TRP A 99 15.62 8.36 17.02
N LEU A 100 15.14 8.40 18.26
CA LEU A 100 16.00 8.33 19.44
C LEU A 100 16.68 6.97 19.60
N SER A 101 15.99 5.86 19.31
CA SER A 101 16.62 4.53 19.31
C SER A 101 17.67 4.39 18.23
N GLU A 102 17.47 5.01 17.05
CA GLU A 102 18.52 5.07 16.03
C GLU A 102 19.71 5.94 16.45
N ARG A 103 19.47 7.04 17.18
CA ARG A 103 20.56 7.85 17.74
C ARG A 103 21.40 7.07 18.75
N ALA A 104 20.82 6.11 19.48
CA ALA A 104 21.61 5.18 20.29
C ALA A 104 22.58 4.35 19.44
N ILE A 105 22.17 3.86 18.26
CA ILE A 105 23.08 3.17 17.33
C ILE A 105 24.22 4.10 16.90
N HIS A 106 23.89 5.35 16.52
CA HIS A 106 24.91 6.31 16.09
C HIS A 106 25.94 6.54 17.20
N LEU A 107 25.47 6.81 18.44
CA LEU A 107 26.34 7.02 19.60
C LEU A 107 27.21 5.79 19.88
N ALA A 108 26.63 4.59 19.86
CA ALA A 108 27.33 3.33 20.09
C ALA A 108 28.39 3.04 19.01
N LEU A 109 28.06 3.20 17.73
CA LEU A 109 28.99 3.00 16.62
C LEU A 109 30.14 4.00 16.68
N LEU A 110 29.84 5.28 16.86
CA LEU A 110 30.87 6.32 16.94
C LEU A 110 31.78 6.12 18.16
N ALA A 111 31.23 5.72 19.31
CA ALA A 111 32.02 5.34 20.47
C ALA A 111 32.97 4.19 20.13
N ALA A 112 32.47 3.14 19.49
CA ALA A 112 33.25 1.96 19.13
C ALA A 112 34.31 2.21 18.03
N LEU A 113 34.19 3.28 17.24
CA LEU A 113 35.16 3.67 16.22
C LEU A 113 36.14 4.76 16.69
N SER A 114 35.87 5.45 17.79
CA SER A 114 36.71 6.55 18.31
C SER A 114 37.18 6.40 19.76
N ASP A 115 36.79 5.31 20.44
CA ASP A 115 37.01 5.07 21.88
C ASP A 115 36.48 6.19 22.79
N ASP A 116 35.44 6.89 22.35
CA ASP A 116 34.84 7.98 23.12
C ASP A 116 33.82 7.43 24.14
N VAL A 117 34.29 7.26 25.38
CA VAL A 117 33.46 6.79 26.52
C VAL A 117 32.27 7.69 26.81
N THR A 118 32.32 8.98 26.42
CA THR A 118 31.18 9.89 26.59
C THR A 118 30.04 9.49 25.68
N LEU A 119 30.34 9.16 24.41
CA LEU A 119 29.34 8.70 23.45
C LEU A 119 28.74 7.36 23.89
N ALA A 120 29.56 6.42 24.38
CA ALA A 120 29.08 5.14 24.91
C ALA A 120 28.11 5.33 26.08
N ARG A 121 28.47 6.16 27.05
CA ARG A 121 27.62 6.51 28.20
C ARG A 121 26.30 7.13 27.76
N ARG A 122 26.32 8.05 26.80
CA ARG A 122 25.12 8.68 26.24
C ARG A 122 24.20 7.69 25.53
N SER A 123 24.76 6.69 24.85
CA SER A 123 23.97 5.59 24.29
C SER A 123 23.27 4.78 25.40
N TRP A 124 24.01 4.39 26.45
CA TRP A 124 23.42 3.66 27.58
C TRP A 124 22.34 4.45 28.32
N GLU A 125 22.46 5.77 28.44
CA GLU A 125 21.41 6.63 29.01
C GLU A 125 20.09 6.53 28.22
N ILE A 126 20.14 6.45 26.89
CA ILE A 126 18.95 6.24 26.06
C ILE A 126 18.36 4.85 26.31
N LEU A 127 19.22 3.82 26.33
CA LEU A 127 18.80 2.44 26.54
C LEU A 127 18.11 2.25 27.92
N ALA A 128 18.72 2.80 28.97
CA ALA A 128 18.18 2.77 30.33
C ALA A 128 16.88 3.57 30.47
N ALA A 129 16.74 4.71 29.79
CA ALA A 129 15.50 5.48 29.81
C ALA A 129 14.32 4.67 29.25
N TYR A 130 14.55 3.89 28.19
CA TYR A 130 13.53 2.98 27.65
C TYR A 130 13.25 1.80 28.58
N ALA A 131 14.28 1.25 29.25
CA ALA A 131 14.11 0.21 30.26
C ALA A 131 13.14 0.63 31.39
N ASP A 132 13.22 1.89 31.83
CA ASP A 132 12.31 2.45 32.84
C ASP A 132 10.91 2.75 32.30
N LEU A 133 10.81 3.27 31.08
CA LEU A 133 9.52 3.67 30.49
C LEU A 133 8.67 2.48 30.06
N TYR A 134 9.26 1.52 29.34
CA TYR A 134 8.53 0.51 28.57
C TYR A 134 7.50 -0.30 29.39
N PRO A 135 7.80 -0.77 30.62
CA PRO A 135 6.83 -1.50 31.44
C PRO A 135 5.60 -0.68 31.84
N ARG A 136 5.68 0.66 31.79
CA ARG A 136 4.63 1.60 32.20
C ARG A 136 3.69 1.99 31.07
N VAL A 137 4.06 1.74 29.81
CA VAL A 137 3.24 2.09 28.65
C VAL A 137 2.29 0.93 28.32
N PRO A 138 0.96 1.15 28.21
CA PRO A 138 0.00 0.07 28.02
C PRO A 138 -0.04 -0.48 26.59
N ASN A 139 -0.29 -1.78 26.48
CA ASN A 139 -0.65 -2.44 25.21
C ASN A 139 -2.14 -2.20 24.88
N GLN A 140 -2.45 -1.01 24.39
CA GLN A 140 -3.82 -0.53 24.18
C GLN A 140 -3.94 0.42 22.99
N ASP A 141 -5.10 0.47 22.34
CA ASP A 141 -5.44 1.41 21.24
C ASP A 141 -4.52 1.24 20.02
N ASN A 142 -4.24 -0.03 19.70
CA ASN A 142 -3.41 -0.38 18.57
C ASN A 142 -4.21 -0.46 17.27
N VAL A 143 -3.45 -0.31 16.19
CA VAL A 143 -3.91 -0.15 14.82
C VAL A 143 -3.57 -1.42 14.04
N LEU A 144 -2.33 -1.88 14.11
CA LEU A 144 -1.87 -3.10 13.42
C LEU A 144 -1.05 -3.96 14.37
N GLY A 145 -1.74 -4.87 15.06
CA GLY A 145 -1.17 -5.81 16.02
C GLY A 145 -0.85 -5.19 17.40
N PRO A 146 -0.46 -6.00 18.37
CA PRO A 146 -0.18 -5.57 19.73
C PRO A 146 1.18 -4.85 19.81
N THR A 147 1.24 -3.82 20.63
CA THR A 147 2.44 -3.01 20.90
C THR A 147 2.19 -2.13 22.11
N ARG A 148 3.25 -1.80 22.85
CA ARG A 148 3.23 -0.82 23.95
C ARG A 148 3.58 0.58 23.46
N LEU A 149 4.76 0.78 22.87
CA LEU A 149 5.29 2.10 22.51
C LEU A 149 4.70 2.72 21.25
N PHE A 150 4.05 1.93 20.40
CA PHE A 150 3.56 2.35 19.10
C PHE A 150 2.09 1.97 18.93
N PHE A 151 1.52 2.26 17.76
CA PHE A 151 0.21 1.75 17.35
C PHE A 151 0.32 0.56 16.39
N SER A 152 1.53 0.16 15.97
CA SER A 152 1.75 -1.01 15.12
C SER A 152 2.96 -1.85 15.54
N THR A 153 2.81 -3.17 15.48
CA THR A 153 3.85 -4.15 15.86
C THR A 153 5.15 -3.99 15.06
N TYR A 154 5.11 -3.67 13.76
CA TYR A 154 6.35 -3.52 12.99
C TYR A 154 7.20 -2.33 13.45
N LEU A 155 6.58 -1.25 13.94
CA LEU A 155 7.30 -0.11 14.51
C LEU A 155 8.02 -0.53 15.80
N GLU A 156 7.36 -1.35 16.61
CA GLU A 156 7.98 -1.95 17.79
C GLU A 156 9.12 -2.90 17.43
N SER A 157 8.98 -3.68 16.36
CA SER A 157 10.03 -4.54 15.81
C SER A 157 11.26 -3.76 15.35
N ILE A 158 11.07 -2.63 14.64
CA ILE A 158 12.17 -1.74 14.25
C ILE A 158 12.86 -1.19 15.51
N TRP A 159 12.10 -0.63 16.44
CA TRP A 159 12.62 -0.06 17.68
C TRP A 159 13.40 -1.09 18.50
N LEU A 160 12.85 -2.29 18.73
CA LEU A 160 13.52 -3.35 19.48
C LEU A 160 14.84 -3.74 18.80
N THR A 161 14.83 -3.90 17.47
CA THR A 161 16.04 -4.20 16.70
C THR A 161 17.09 -3.11 16.87
N GLN A 162 16.69 -1.83 16.86
CA GLN A 162 17.63 -0.72 17.03
C GLN A 162 18.23 -0.66 18.45
N MET A 163 17.42 -0.91 19.47
CA MET A 163 17.88 -0.99 20.86
C MET A 163 18.93 -2.10 21.03
N LEU A 164 18.65 -3.28 20.49
CA LEU A 164 19.56 -4.42 20.53
C LEU A 164 20.83 -4.21 19.69
N ALA A 165 20.71 -3.54 18.54
CA ALA A 165 21.84 -3.14 17.71
C ALA A 165 22.80 -2.20 18.46
N ALA A 166 22.27 -1.15 19.11
CA ALA A 166 23.05 -0.21 19.89
C ALA A 166 23.76 -0.91 21.07
N ALA A 167 23.02 -1.69 21.86
CA ALA A 167 23.59 -2.44 22.99
C ALA A 167 24.67 -3.44 22.53
N SER A 168 24.46 -4.10 21.40
CA SER A 168 25.46 -5.02 20.84
C SER A 168 26.72 -4.32 20.34
N LEU A 169 26.63 -3.09 19.79
CA LEU A 169 27.81 -2.33 19.39
C LEU A 169 28.61 -1.87 20.62
N LEU A 170 27.94 -1.48 21.70
CA LEU A 170 28.57 -1.15 22.98
C LEU A 170 29.28 -2.37 23.58
N GLU A 171 28.63 -3.55 23.57
CA GLU A 171 29.26 -4.80 24.02
C GLU A 171 30.52 -5.10 23.21
N SER A 172 30.46 -4.96 21.89
CA SER A 172 31.59 -5.23 21.01
C SER A 172 32.71 -4.19 21.18
N GLY A 173 32.37 -2.97 21.60
CA GLY A 173 33.29 -1.92 22.04
C GLY A 173 33.76 -2.06 23.50
N GLY A 174 33.35 -3.12 24.22
CA GLY A 174 33.84 -3.44 25.56
C GLY A 174 33.00 -2.91 26.73
N SER A 175 31.78 -2.39 26.51
CA SER A 175 30.90 -1.88 27.57
C SER A 175 29.58 -2.66 27.67
N ARG A 176 29.20 -3.07 28.89
CA ARG A 176 27.95 -3.81 29.18
C ARG A 176 27.15 -3.22 30.34
N ASP A 177 27.39 -1.96 30.68
CA ASP A 177 26.98 -1.36 31.96
C ASP A 177 25.46 -1.38 32.24
N GLY A 178 24.61 -1.40 31.20
CA GLY A 178 23.15 -1.48 31.31
C GLY A 178 22.54 -2.68 30.59
N TRP A 179 23.33 -3.74 30.36
CA TRP A 179 22.90 -4.89 29.56
C TRP A 179 21.72 -5.63 30.20
N ASP A 180 21.84 -5.98 31.48
CA ASP A 180 20.85 -6.83 32.16
C ASP A 180 19.50 -6.11 32.37
N ASP A 181 19.52 -4.77 32.48
CA ASP A 181 18.31 -3.94 32.63
C ASP A 181 17.38 -4.01 31.40
N LEU A 182 17.90 -4.38 30.23
CA LEU A 182 17.12 -4.49 29.00
C LEU A 182 16.38 -5.83 28.89
N GLU A 183 16.80 -6.88 29.61
CA GLU A 183 16.24 -8.22 29.42
C GLU A 183 14.70 -8.28 29.58
N PRO A 184 14.08 -7.66 30.60
CA PRO A 184 12.62 -7.68 30.75
C PRO A 184 11.90 -7.03 29.57
N VAL A 185 12.45 -5.92 29.06
CA VAL A 185 11.92 -5.21 27.89
C VAL A 185 12.00 -6.07 26.65
N VAL A 186 13.15 -6.70 26.41
CA VAL A 186 13.37 -7.56 25.24
C VAL A 186 12.42 -8.75 25.27
N ARG A 187 12.29 -9.42 26.43
CA ARG A 187 11.40 -10.57 26.61
C ARG A 187 9.94 -10.21 26.35
N GLU A 188 9.48 -9.09 26.91
CA GLU A 188 8.11 -8.66 26.75
C GLU A 188 7.80 -8.20 25.32
N SER A 189 8.64 -7.37 24.71
CA SER A 189 8.45 -6.89 23.34
C SER A 189 8.49 -8.05 22.34
N ALA A 190 9.44 -8.98 22.49
CA ALA A 190 9.51 -10.18 21.65
C ALA A 190 8.25 -11.05 21.78
N ALA A 191 7.66 -11.17 22.97
CA ALA A 191 6.41 -11.92 23.17
C ALA A 191 5.21 -11.24 22.48
N LEU A 192 5.12 -9.90 22.51
CA LEU A 192 4.09 -9.15 21.79
C LEU A 192 4.24 -9.36 20.27
N ILE A 193 5.44 -9.16 19.73
CA ILE A 193 5.76 -9.35 18.31
C ILE A 193 5.45 -10.79 17.89
N ALA A 194 5.89 -11.77 18.66
CA ALA A 194 5.63 -13.19 18.40
C ALA A 194 4.13 -13.54 18.46
N SER A 195 3.28 -12.74 19.10
CA SER A 195 1.85 -13.04 19.13
C SER A 195 1.12 -12.65 17.83
N PHE A 196 1.73 -11.82 16.98
CA PHE A 196 1.15 -11.27 15.76
C PHE A 196 1.96 -11.66 14.52
N ASP A 197 1.58 -12.79 13.91
CA ASP A 197 2.09 -13.21 12.61
C ASP A 197 1.23 -12.56 11.51
N GLU A 198 1.82 -11.62 10.75
CA GLU A 198 1.17 -10.92 9.65
C GLU A 198 1.18 -11.70 8.33
N GLY A 199 1.75 -12.90 8.30
CA GLY A 199 1.81 -13.75 7.12
C GLY A 199 2.78 -13.22 6.06
N TRP A 200 2.39 -13.29 4.79
CA TRP A 200 3.15 -12.77 3.65
C TRP A 200 3.00 -11.25 3.58
N SER A 201 3.83 -10.53 4.33
CA SER A 201 3.79 -9.08 4.47
C SER A 201 5.20 -8.53 4.64
N ASN A 202 5.49 -7.40 4.01
CA ASN A 202 6.75 -6.67 4.20
C ASN A 202 7.01 -6.34 5.68
N ARG A 203 5.96 -6.14 6.47
CA ARG A 203 6.05 -5.90 7.92
C ARG A 203 6.46 -7.15 8.70
N GLN A 204 6.07 -8.34 8.24
CA GLN A 204 6.49 -9.59 8.86
C GLN A 204 8.01 -9.83 8.73
N VAL A 205 8.67 -9.28 7.70
CA VAL A 205 10.14 -9.29 7.59
C VAL A 205 10.78 -8.60 8.81
N TRP A 206 10.24 -7.46 9.22
CA TRP A 206 10.71 -6.72 10.40
C TRP A 206 10.37 -7.44 11.71
N ASN A 207 9.18 -8.02 11.83
CA ASN A 207 8.82 -8.85 12.99
C ASN A 207 9.82 -10.01 13.13
N ASN A 208 10.11 -10.72 12.04
CA ASN A 208 11.07 -11.81 12.03
C ASN A 208 12.49 -11.37 12.43
N LEU A 209 12.95 -10.23 11.91
CA LEU A 209 14.24 -9.64 12.27
C LEU A 209 14.32 -9.36 13.78
N ALA A 210 13.28 -8.75 14.36
CA ALA A 210 13.22 -8.47 15.79
C ALA A 210 13.21 -9.76 16.62
N LEU A 211 12.49 -10.81 16.19
CA LEU A 211 12.50 -12.12 16.85
C LEU A 211 13.87 -12.81 16.78
N ILE A 212 14.58 -12.70 15.65
CA ILE A 212 15.95 -13.21 15.50
C ILE A 212 16.88 -12.46 16.45
N ALA A 213 16.85 -11.13 16.47
CA ALA A 213 17.68 -10.31 17.34
C ALA A 213 17.41 -10.61 18.83
N ALA A 214 16.13 -10.68 19.23
CA ALA A 214 15.74 -11.01 20.60
C ALA A 214 16.09 -12.45 20.98
N GLY A 215 15.89 -13.42 20.09
CA GLY A 215 16.27 -14.81 20.32
C GLY A 215 17.76 -14.96 20.56
N ARG A 216 18.59 -14.25 19.79
CA ARG A 216 20.04 -14.20 20.03
C ARG A 216 20.42 -13.53 21.35
N TRP A 217 19.75 -12.43 21.70
CA TRP A 217 19.98 -11.74 22.96
C TRP A 217 19.63 -12.61 24.18
N LEU A 218 18.44 -13.22 24.15
CA LEU A 218 17.89 -14.02 25.24
C LEU A 218 18.43 -15.47 25.27
N SER A 219 19.24 -15.84 24.28
CA SER A 219 19.61 -17.25 24.03
C SER A 219 18.38 -18.17 23.89
N ASP A 220 17.32 -17.67 23.26
CA ASP A 220 16.07 -18.40 22.99
C ASP A 220 16.08 -18.92 21.55
N GLU A 221 16.39 -20.21 21.38
CA GLU A 221 16.40 -20.87 20.08
C GLU A 221 15.02 -20.91 19.43
N GLY A 222 13.93 -20.91 20.20
CA GLY A 222 12.56 -20.94 19.69
C GLY A 222 12.22 -19.67 18.91
N LEU A 223 12.62 -18.50 19.45
CA LEU A 223 12.46 -17.22 18.75
C LEU A 223 13.31 -17.16 17.48
N LEU A 224 14.57 -17.64 17.54
CA LEU A 224 15.45 -17.69 16.38
C LEU A 224 14.89 -18.58 15.26
N VAL A 225 14.48 -19.81 15.60
CA VAL A 225 13.87 -20.75 14.65
C VAL A 225 12.61 -20.17 14.05
N ARG A 226 11.76 -19.52 14.87
CA ARG A 226 10.54 -18.90 14.39
C ARG A 226 10.80 -17.77 13.39
N GLY A 227 11.69 -16.83 13.71
CA GLY A 227 12.00 -15.70 12.84
C GLY A 227 12.73 -16.12 11.55
N LEU A 228 13.59 -17.15 11.60
CA LEU A 228 14.38 -17.58 10.45
C LEU A 228 13.67 -18.63 9.58
N ASN A 229 13.19 -19.70 10.21
CA ASN A 229 12.69 -20.93 9.56
C ASN A 229 11.21 -21.21 9.84
N GLY A 230 10.49 -20.33 10.55
CA GLY A 230 9.04 -20.46 10.75
C GLY A 230 8.26 -20.36 9.44
N THR A 231 6.96 -20.64 9.48
CA THR A 231 6.05 -20.64 8.31
C THR A 231 6.19 -19.37 7.46
N HIS A 232 6.32 -18.21 8.10
CA HIS A 232 6.51 -16.91 7.45
C HIS A 232 7.86 -16.27 7.82
N GLY A 233 8.86 -17.08 8.20
CA GLY A 233 10.21 -16.63 8.58
C GLY A 233 11.01 -16.07 7.40
N ILE A 234 12.18 -15.48 7.65
CA ILE A 234 13.03 -14.81 6.63
C ILE A 234 13.27 -15.68 5.39
N ARG A 235 13.62 -16.97 5.56
CA ARG A 235 13.86 -17.87 4.42
C ARG A 235 12.60 -18.16 3.61
N ALA A 236 11.45 -18.24 4.28
CA ALA A 236 10.17 -18.46 3.62
C ALA A 236 9.76 -17.21 2.83
N GLN A 237 9.88 -16.02 3.42
CA GLN A 237 9.59 -14.75 2.75
C GLN A 237 10.45 -14.58 1.50
N LEU A 238 11.76 -14.80 1.57
CA LEU A 238 12.66 -14.73 0.41
C LEU A 238 12.27 -15.70 -0.71
N ARG A 239 11.74 -16.88 -0.35
CA ARG A 239 11.37 -17.92 -1.32
C ARG A 239 10.01 -17.70 -1.98
N HIS A 240 9.07 -17.10 -1.26
CA HIS A 240 7.65 -17.09 -1.66
C HIS A 240 7.10 -15.68 -1.93
N ALA A 241 7.70 -14.64 -1.36
CA ALA A 241 7.26 -13.25 -1.52
C ALA A 241 8.17 -12.43 -2.47
N VAL A 242 9.35 -12.95 -2.80
CA VAL A 242 10.21 -12.41 -3.86
C VAL A 242 9.92 -13.19 -5.14
N THR A 243 9.57 -12.48 -6.22
CA THR A 243 9.31 -13.10 -7.52
C THR A 243 10.59 -13.68 -8.12
N ARG A 244 10.49 -14.57 -9.11
CA ARG A 244 11.68 -15.05 -9.83
C ARG A 244 12.41 -13.93 -10.58
N ASP A 245 11.72 -12.83 -10.87
CA ASP A 245 12.31 -11.61 -11.42
C ASP A 245 13.07 -10.77 -10.36
N GLY A 246 12.98 -11.13 -9.07
CA GLY A 246 13.67 -10.45 -7.97
C GLY A 246 12.88 -9.30 -7.32
N LEU A 247 11.64 -9.03 -7.73
CA LEU A 247 10.80 -7.99 -7.13
C LEU A 247 10.01 -8.51 -5.93
N TRP A 248 9.82 -7.67 -4.92
CA TRP A 248 8.85 -7.93 -3.86
C TRP A 248 7.43 -7.85 -4.43
N PHE A 249 6.60 -8.84 -4.12
CA PHE A 249 5.27 -8.97 -4.72
C PHE A 249 4.28 -7.85 -4.35
N GLU A 250 4.48 -7.11 -3.24
CA GLU A 250 3.57 -6.03 -2.85
C GLU A 250 3.83 -4.69 -3.57
N GLY A 251 4.75 -4.65 -4.53
CA GLY A 251 5.07 -3.45 -5.33
C GLY A 251 6.37 -2.76 -4.94
N GLU A 252 6.74 -1.74 -5.72
CA GLU A 252 8.06 -1.12 -5.74
C GLU A 252 8.38 -0.34 -4.46
N ASN A 253 7.40 0.34 -3.88
CA ASN A 253 7.59 1.04 -2.60
C ASN A 253 7.92 0.05 -1.47
N TYR A 254 7.15 -1.03 -1.37
CA TYR A 254 7.36 -2.06 -0.35
C TYR A 254 8.56 -2.95 -0.62
N HIS A 255 9.07 -3.00 -1.85
CA HIS A 255 10.33 -3.64 -2.19
C HIS A 255 11.47 -3.09 -1.32
N PHE A 256 11.66 -1.77 -1.29
CA PHE A 256 12.77 -1.16 -0.56
C PHE A 256 12.59 -1.26 0.95
N PHE A 257 11.35 -1.22 1.44
CA PHE A 257 11.05 -1.48 2.85
C PHE A 257 11.39 -2.92 3.27
N ALA A 258 11.03 -3.93 2.46
CA ALA A 258 11.37 -5.33 2.71
C ALA A 258 12.87 -5.60 2.57
N LEU A 259 13.52 -5.05 1.54
CA LEU A 259 14.96 -5.21 1.30
C LEU A 259 15.82 -4.67 2.45
N ARG A 260 15.44 -3.54 3.07
CA ARG A 260 16.10 -3.04 4.29
C ARG A 260 15.99 -4.02 5.46
N GLY A 261 14.81 -4.59 5.67
CA GLY A 261 14.59 -5.62 6.70
C GLY A 261 15.43 -6.88 6.45
N PHE A 262 15.50 -7.34 5.19
CA PHE A 262 16.33 -8.49 4.81
C PHE A 262 17.83 -8.22 4.97
N LEU A 263 18.30 -7.04 4.57
CA LEU A 263 19.69 -6.62 4.77
C LEU A 263 20.06 -6.70 6.25
N LEU A 264 19.27 -6.11 7.14
CA LEU A 264 19.55 -6.14 8.57
C LEU A 264 19.47 -7.56 9.13
N ALA A 265 18.52 -8.38 8.67
CA ALA A 265 18.45 -9.79 9.07
C ALA A 265 19.70 -10.57 8.63
N ALA A 266 20.18 -10.36 7.41
CA ALA A 266 21.39 -10.98 6.91
C ALA A 266 22.62 -10.57 7.72
N GLU A 267 22.78 -9.28 8.04
CA GLU A 267 23.90 -8.81 8.88
C GLU A 267 23.83 -9.36 10.32
N VAL A 268 22.63 -9.40 10.92
CA VAL A 268 22.42 -9.98 12.26
C VAL A 268 22.72 -11.47 12.28
N LEU A 269 22.35 -12.21 11.24
CA LEU A 269 22.60 -13.66 11.14
C LEU A 269 24.07 -13.98 10.83
N ARG A 270 24.75 -13.11 10.09
CA ARG A 270 26.15 -13.29 9.71
C ARG A 270 27.08 -13.39 10.93
N THR A 271 26.86 -12.55 11.94
CA THR A 271 27.63 -12.63 13.21
C THR A 271 27.24 -13.84 14.08
N ALA A 272 26.24 -14.62 13.68
CA ALA A 272 25.91 -15.93 14.24
C ALA A 272 26.51 -17.10 13.44
N GLY A 273 27.29 -16.82 12.39
CA GLY A 273 27.79 -17.84 11.47
C GLY A 273 26.76 -18.32 10.43
N ILE A 274 25.64 -17.62 10.27
CA ILE A 274 24.61 -17.92 9.27
C ILE A 274 24.71 -16.88 8.15
N ASP A 275 25.34 -17.25 7.04
CA ASP A 275 25.53 -16.37 5.88
C ASP A 275 24.39 -16.52 4.88
N LEU A 276 23.47 -15.54 4.83
CA LEU A 276 22.39 -15.51 3.85
C LEU A 276 22.86 -15.05 2.46
N TYR A 277 23.97 -14.32 2.34
CA TYR A 277 24.47 -13.84 1.05
C TYR A 277 25.17 -14.97 0.28
N GLY A 278 25.94 -15.81 0.98
CA GLY A 278 26.64 -16.96 0.42
C GLY A 278 25.80 -18.25 0.32
N ASP A 279 24.64 -18.31 0.97
CA ASP A 279 23.74 -19.48 0.92
C ASP A 279 23.20 -19.69 -0.51
N GLY A 280 23.37 -20.89 -1.05
CA GLY A 280 23.00 -21.21 -2.44
C GLY A 280 21.51 -21.14 -2.74
N THR A 281 20.65 -21.00 -1.72
CA THR A 281 19.22 -20.75 -1.92
C THR A 281 18.90 -19.27 -1.79
N THR A 282 19.22 -18.64 -0.66
CA THR A 282 18.84 -17.25 -0.31
C THR A 282 19.71 -16.17 -0.94
N GLY A 283 20.99 -16.44 -1.17
CA GLY A 283 21.94 -15.50 -1.78
C GLY A 283 21.50 -15.00 -3.15
N PRO A 284 21.12 -15.89 -4.09
CA PRO A 284 20.59 -15.49 -5.39
C PRO A 284 19.33 -14.61 -5.31
N GLN A 285 18.40 -14.88 -4.38
CA GLN A 285 17.20 -14.03 -4.24
C GLN A 285 17.56 -12.65 -3.69
N LEU A 286 18.41 -12.57 -2.66
CA LEU A 286 18.86 -11.29 -2.11
C LEU A 286 19.61 -10.47 -3.17
N SER A 287 20.50 -11.09 -3.93
CA SER A 287 21.22 -10.44 -5.03
C SER A 287 20.26 -9.91 -6.10
N ALA A 288 19.25 -10.71 -6.49
CA ALA A 288 18.22 -10.29 -7.44
C ALA A 288 17.40 -9.10 -6.93
N MET A 289 17.05 -9.06 -5.63
CA MET A 289 16.33 -7.93 -5.05
C MET A 289 17.09 -6.61 -5.21
N TYR A 290 18.42 -6.58 -5.05
CA TYR A 290 19.17 -5.33 -5.20
C TYR A 290 19.09 -4.72 -6.61
N VAL A 291 18.92 -5.54 -7.66
CA VAL A 291 19.03 -5.09 -9.06
C VAL A 291 17.71 -5.08 -9.82
N ALA A 292 16.70 -5.83 -9.38
CA ALA A 292 15.42 -5.93 -10.07
C ALA A 292 14.66 -4.59 -10.20
N PRO A 293 14.67 -3.67 -9.20
CA PRO A 293 14.02 -2.37 -9.36
C PRO A 293 14.54 -1.55 -10.54
N LEU A 294 15.81 -1.76 -10.92
CA LEU A 294 16.48 -1.02 -12.01
C LEU A 294 15.87 -1.31 -13.38
N ASP A 295 15.16 -2.43 -13.54
CA ASP A 295 14.51 -2.78 -14.80
C ASP A 295 13.25 -1.92 -15.02
N THR A 296 12.69 -1.34 -13.96
CA THR A 296 11.43 -0.60 -14.00
C THR A 296 11.54 0.90 -13.75
N VAL A 297 12.73 1.40 -13.40
CA VAL A 297 12.94 2.84 -13.14
C VAL A 297 12.59 3.69 -14.37
N LEU A 298 11.96 4.84 -14.15
CA LEU A 298 11.65 5.79 -15.20
C LEU A 298 12.91 6.54 -15.67
N PRO A 299 12.90 7.11 -16.89
CA PRO A 299 14.05 7.84 -17.44
C PRO A 299 14.56 9.02 -16.59
N ASP A 300 13.69 9.63 -15.78
CA ASP A 300 14.02 10.73 -14.87
C ASP A 300 14.50 10.25 -13.48
N LEU A 301 14.88 8.96 -13.38
CA LEU A 301 15.30 8.29 -12.15
C LEU A 301 14.22 8.25 -11.07
N THR A 302 12.95 8.42 -11.43
CA THR A 302 11.84 8.16 -10.50
C THR A 302 11.40 6.70 -10.54
N ILE A 303 10.91 6.22 -9.41
CA ILE A 303 10.28 4.90 -9.30
C ILE A 303 8.84 5.04 -9.77
N PRO A 304 8.35 4.16 -10.66
CA PRO A 304 6.94 4.14 -11.03
C PRO A 304 6.06 3.85 -9.81
N ALA A 305 5.02 4.67 -9.63
CA ALA A 305 4.16 4.63 -8.45
C ALA A 305 3.04 3.58 -8.60
N ARG A 306 3.39 2.32 -8.88
CA ARG A 306 2.40 1.24 -9.01
C ARG A 306 1.92 0.77 -7.65
N ALA A 307 0.66 0.33 -7.60
CA ALA A 307 0.03 -0.14 -6.38
C ALA A 307 0.15 0.92 -5.26
N ASP A 308 0.21 0.51 -4.00
CA ASP A 308 0.48 1.45 -2.92
C ASP A 308 1.94 1.96 -2.93
N ALA A 309 2.18 3.01 -3.71
CA ALA A 309 3.48 3.68 -3.78
C ALA A 309 3.30 5.20 -3.78
N PRO A 310 4.14 5.97 -3.05
CA PRO A 310 4.14 7.42 -3.15
C PRO A 310 4.54 7.86 -4.57
N PHE A 311 3.84 8.86 -5.10
CA PHE A 311 4.13 9.40 -6.42
C PHE A 311 5.44 10.22 -6.45
N GLY A 312 6.19 10.13 -7.56
CA GLY A 312 7.33 11.01 -7.83
C GLY A 312 8.61 10.72 -7.02
N VAL A 313 8.74 9.55 -6.41
CA VAL A 313 9.93 9.19 -5.61
C VAL A 313 11.15 8.99 -6.50
N SER A 314 12.16 9.86 -6.37
CA SER A 314 13.43 9.74 -7.09
C SER A 314 14.44 8.83 -6.39
N LEU A 315 15.23 8.08 -7.18
CA LEU A 315 16.40 7.32 -6.72
C LEU A 315 17.55 8.21 -6.23
N LEU A 316 17.53 9.50 -6.56
CA LEU A 316 18.50 10.50 -6.10
C LEU A 316 18.21 10.92 -4.65
N GLN A 317 18.20 9.94 -3.75
CA GLN A 317 18.06 10.11 -2.31
C GLN A 317 19.11 9.25 -1.58
N PRO A 318 19.74 9.75 -0.50
CA PRO A 318 20.80 9.02 0.23
C PRO A 318 20.40 7.61 0.67
N ARG A 319 19.13 7.37 1.00
CA ARG A 319 18.62 6.05 1.43
C ARG A 319 18.82 4.95 0.38
N PHE A 320 18.66 5.27 -0.90
CA PHE A 320 18.82 4.29 -1.98
C PHE A 320 20.30 4.04 -2.26
N ALA A 321 21.11 5.10 -2.30
CA ALA A 321 22.54 5.00 -2.48
C ALA A 321 23.21 4.22 -1.33
N GLU A 322 22.81 4.45 -0.09
CA GLU A 322 23.28 3.67 1.06
C GLU A 322 22.93 2.18 0.90
N LEU A 323 21.69 1.86 0.53
CA LEU A 323 21.26 0.48 0.33
C LEU A 323 22.11 -0.22 -0.73
N TRP A 324 22.37 0.45 -1.86
CA TRP A 324 23.18 -0.12 -2.94
C TRP A 324 24.68 -0.14 -2.66
N GLU A 325 25.24 0.79 -1.89
CA GLU A 325 26.63 0.72 -1.41
C GLU A 325 26.85 -0.52 -0.54
N ILE A 326 25.87 -0.86 0.31
CA ILE A 326 25.91 -2.09 1.11
C ILE A 326 25.73 -3.32 0.21
N GLY A 327 24.76 -3.29 -0.71
CA GLY A 327 24.57 -4.36 -1.70
C GLY A 327 25.84 -4.63 -2.51
N ARG A 328 26.52 -3.58 -2.98
CA ARG A 328 27.79 -3.67 -3.71
C ARG A 328 28.87 -4.36 -2.87
N ALA A 329 28.98 -4.00 -1.59
CA ALA A 329 29.92 -4.61 -0.65
C ALA A 329 29.59 -6.06 -0.25
N ARG A 330 28.39 -6.57 -0.53
CA ARG A 330 27.94 -7.90 -0.09
C ARG A 330 27.72 -8.89 -1.22
N VAL A 331 27.07 -8.46 -2.31
CA VAL A 331 26.73 -9.33 -3.44
C VAL A 331 27.60 -9.10 -4.68
N ALA A 332 28.41 -8.02 -4.69
CA ALA A 332 29.37 -7.70 -5.75
C ALA A 332 28.78 -7.75 -7.19
N HIS A 333 27.52 -7.35 -7.34
CA HIS A 333 26.82 -7.43 -8.63
C HIS A 333 27.25 -6.25 -9.53
N PRO A 334 27.74 -6.48 -10.78
CA PRO A 334 28.28 -5.42 -11.65
C PRO A 334 27.32 -4.26 -11.92
N ARG A 335 26.01 -4.54 -12.07
CA ARG A 335 24.97 -3.50 -12.22
C ARG A 335 24.95 -2.46 -11.09
N LEU A 336 25.37 -2.82 -9.87
CA LEU A 336 25.41 -1.89 -8.74
C LEU A 336 26.58 -0.92 -8.85
N GLU A 337 27.73 -1.35 -9.37
CA GLU A 337 28.88 -0.49 -9.66
C GLU A 337 28.51 0.59 -10.68
N SER A 338 27.93 0.19 -11.82
CA SER A 338 27.51 1.12 -12.87
C SER A 338 26.39 2.05 -12.41
N LEU A 339 25.42 1.54 -11.65
CA LEU A 339 24.33 2.34 -11.08
C LEU A 339 24.86 3.41 -10.13
N LEU A 340 25.68 3.05 -9.15
CA LEU A 340 26.19 4.01 -8.17
C LEU A 340 27.05 5.09 -8.85
N THR A 341 27.87 4.70 -9.83
CA THR A 341 28.63 5.67 -10.63
C THR A 341 27.69 6.65 -11.35
N HIS A 342 26.61 6.15 -11.94
CA HIS A 342 25.59 7.00 -12.56
C HIS A 342 24.91 7.93 -11.55
N LEU A 343 24.45 7.41 -10.41
CA LEU A 343 23.75 8.18 -9.39
C LEU A 343 24.62 9.29 -8.77
N TYR A 344 25.92 9.03 -8.55
CA TYR A 344 26.85 10.06 -8.05
C TYR A 344 27.26 11.08 -9.12
N SER A 345 27.09 10.76 -10.40
CA SER A 345 27.39 11.65 -11.53
C SER A 345 26.16 12.40 -12.05
N ALA A 346 24.95 12.01 -11.62
CA ALA A 346 23.70 12.60 -12.06
C ALA A 346 23.61 14.07 -11.64
N ASP A 347 23.14 14.91 -12.58
CA ASP A 347 22.87 16.31 -12.27
C ASP A 347 21.59 16.40 -11.44
N ALA A 348 21.69 17.08 -10.29
CA ALA A 348 20.62 17.22 -9.33
C ALA A 348 20.88 18.44 -8.45
N PRO A 349 19.83 19.05 -7.89
CA PRO A 349 19.98 20.17 -6.96
C PRO A 349 20.79 19.77 -5.72
N GLU A 350 21.54 20.72 -5.17
CA GLU A 350 22.04 20.60 -3.80
C GLU A 350 20.85 20.59 -2.84
N ALA A 351 20.88 19.72 -1.84
CA ALA A 351 19.88 19.67 -0.79
C ALA A 351 20.51 19.90 0.59
N GLU A 352 19.70 20.44 1.49
CA GLU A 352 20.05 20.48 2.90
C GLU A 352 20.25 19.08 3.45
N ASP A 353 21.20 18.99 4.37
CA ASP A 353 21.46 17.75 5.06
C ASP A 353 20.38 17.49 6.11
N ALA A 354 19.48 16.54 5.80
CA ALA A 354 18.43 16.12 6.73
C ALA A 354 18.95 15.40 8.00
N GLY A 355 20.25 15.08 8.06
CA GLY A 355 20.86 14.03 8.86
C GLY A 355 20.51 13.96 10.34
N PHE A 356 20.27 15.10 11.02
CA PHE A 356 19.91 15.06 12.44
C PHE A 356 18.48 14.54 12.65
N ALA A 357 17.54 14.86 11.76
CA ALA A 357 16.14 14.43 11.84
C ALA A 357 15.87 13.10 11.10
N GLU A 358 16.90 12.47 10.53
CA GLU A 358 16.78 11.24 9.76
C GLU A 358 16.29 10.06 10.61
N ILE A 359 15.45 9.22 10.02
CA ILE A 359 14.96 7.93 10.56
C ILE A 359 15.16 6.87 9.47
N ALA A 360 16.30 6.18 9.44
CA ALA A 360 16.72 5.44 8.24
C ALA A 360 15.87 4.20 7.92
N GLU A 361 15.20 3.62 8.92
CA GLU A 361 14.34 2.44 8.74
C GLU A 361 12.88 2.77 8.45
N GLN A 362 12.52 4.06 8.40
CA GLN A 362 11.21 4.48 7.93
C GLN A 362 11.30 5.23 6.60
N GLU A 363 10.36 4.98 5.70
CA GLU A 363 10.27 5.68 4.42
C GLU A 363 10.05 7.18 4.65
N GLN A 364 10.95 7.99 4.08
CA GLN A 364 10.92 9.44 4.12
C GLN A 364 11.23 9.97 2.72
N ASN A 365 10.17 10.28 1.97
CA ASN A 365 10.32 10.78 0.62
C ASN A 365 10.81 12.23 0.67
N ARG A 366 11.84 12.51 -0.12
CA ARG A 366 12.37 13.85 -0.33
C ARG A 366 12.51 14.11 -1.83
N PRO A 367 12.57 15.38 -2.24
CA PRO A 367 12.96 15.73 -3.60
C PRO A 367 14.31 15.11 -3.98
N ALA A 368 14.53 14.94 -5.29
CA ALA A 368 15.82 14.53 -5.83
C ALA A 368 16.93 15.48 -5.39
N ALA A 369 18.06 14.93 -4.98
CA ALA A 369 19.21 15.69 -4.48
C ALA A 369 20.52 15.09 -4.98
N ARG A 370 21.53 15.96 -5.16
CA ARG A 370 22.89 15.53 -5.45
C ARG A 370 23.39 14.60 -4.34
N LEU A 371 23.92 13.45 -4.75
CA LEU A 371 24.37 12.42 -3.83
C LEU A 371 25.86 12.54 -3.56
N SER A 372 26.25 12.24 -2.32
CA SER A 372 27.65 12.10 -1.93
C SER A 372 27.81 11.00 -0.91
N ARG A 373 28.91 10.24 -1.02
CA ARG A 373 29.22 9.08 -0.17
C ARG A 373 29.46 9.47 1.29
N ASP A 374 29.98 10.67 1.53
CA ASP A 374 30.20 11.22 2.87
C ASP A 374 28.93 11.77 3.55
N ARG A 375 27.80 11.80 2.82
CA ARG A 375 26.48 12.20 3.34
C ARG A 375 25.53 11.03 3.58
N LEU A 376 26.00 9.79 3.46
CA LEU A 376 25.21 8.59 3.76
C LEU A 376 24.97 8.39 5.27
N GLY A 377 24.34 7.29 5.66
CA GLY A 377 23.98 6.98 7.03
C GLY A 377 25.01 6.11 7.77
N TRP A 378 24.62 5.65 8.97
CA TRP A 378 25.47 4.84 9.84
C TRP A 378 25.73 3.44 9.27
N LYS A 379 24.82 2.91 8.44
CA LYS A 379 25.01 1.60 7.78
C LYS A 379 26.10 1.68 6.72
N ALA A 380 26.14 2.76 5.94
CA ALA A 380 27.27 3.03 5.04
C ALA A 380 28.57 3.18 5.84
N LEU A 381 28.56 3.94 6.95
CA LEU A 381 29.75 4.07 7.81
C LEU A 381 30.23 2.70 8.30
N LEU A 382 29.36 1.75 8.59
CA LEU A 382 29.75 0.42 9.07
C LEU A 382 30.14 -0.54 7.93
N TRP A 383 29.43 -0.52 6.79
CA TRP A 383 29.47 -1.63 5.83
C TRP A 383 29.83 -1.26 4.38
N MET A 384 29.82 0.02 3.98
CA MET A 384 30.18 0.36 2.59
C MET A 384 31.65 0.03 2.31
N ASP A 385 31.94 -0.40 1.09
CA ASP A 385 33.32 -0.52 0.62
C ASP A 385 33.99 0.87 0.63
N PRO A 386 35.16 1.07 1.26
CA PRO A 386 35.84 2.36 1.24
C PRO A 386 36.17 2.88 -0.17
N GLN A 387 36.41 2.00 -1.14
CA GLN A 387 36.72 2.38 -2.52
C GLN A 387 35.49 2.97 -3.20
N ALA A 388 35.69 3.94 -4.10
CA ALA A 388 34.60 4.51 -4.88
C ALA A 388 34.17 3.54 -6.00
N PRO A 389 32.89 3.56 -6.40
CA PRO A 389 32.48 2.86 -7.60
C PRO A 389 33.22 3.45 -8.80
N HIS A 390 33.66 2.60 -9.72
CA HIS A 390 34.59 2.99 -10.81
C HIS A 390 34.20 2.42 -12.17
N ALA A 391 33.01 1.82 -12.29
CA ALA A 391 32.47 1.42 -13.58
C ALA A 391 32.20 2.67 -14.45
N PRO A 392 32.38 2.59 -15.77
CA PRO A 392 31.95 3.66 -16.68
C PRO A 392 30.48 4.05 -16.46
N VAL A 393 30.20 5.35 -16.42
CA VAL A 393 28.83 5.90 -16.23
C VAL A 393 27.86 5.37 -17.29
N ASP A 394 28.35 5.19 -18.52
CA ASP A 394 27.59 4.71 -19.67
C ASP A 394 27.25 3.21 -19.64
N ASP A 395 27.77 2.45 -18.68
CA ASP A 395 27.51 1.01 -18.57
C ASP A 395 26.10 0.73 -18.03
N TRP A 396 25.51 1.67 -17.28
CA TRP A 396 24.14 1.52 -16.84
C TRP A 396 23.16 2.00 -17.92
N ARG A 397 22.66 1.05 -18.71
CA ARG A 397 21.65 1.29 -19.74
C ARG A 397 20.46 0.33 -19.58
N PRO A 398 19.38 0.75 -18.91
CA PRO A 398 18.17 -0.05 -18.82
C PRO A 398 17.64 -0.42 -20.20
N THR A 399 17.31 -1.70 -20.43
CA THR A 399 16.77 -2.19 -21.70
C THR A 399 15.29 -2.53 -21.58
N SER A 400 14.62 -2.80 -22.70
CA SER A 400 13.31 -3.44 -22.70
C SER A 400 13.40 -4.79 -21.97
N ARG A 401 12.41 -5.09 -21.13
CA ARG A 401 12.36 -6.29 -20.30
C ARG A 401 10.92 -6.70 -20.04
N LEU A 402 10.64 -7.99 -20.14
CA LEU A 402 9.44 -8.60 -19.57
C LEU A 402 9.80 -9.19 -18.20
N LEU A 403 9.10 -8.74 -17.16
CA LEU A 403 9.17 -9.29 -15.80
C LEU A 403 7.95 -10.20 -15.63
N VAL A 404 8.13 -11.48 -15.92
CA VAL A 404 7.02 -12.43 -16.13
C VAL A 404 6.21 -12.65 -14.85
N ASP A 405 6.87 -12.85 -13.72
CA ASP A 405 6.23 -13.13 -12.44
C ASP A 405 5.71 -11.85 -11.77
N ALA A 406 6.44 -10.75 -11.93
CA ALA A 406 5.94 -9.43 -11.52
C ALA A 406 4.74 -8.98 -12.37
N GLY A 407 4.61 -9.54 -13.57
CA GLY A 407 3.52 -9.25 -14.49
C GLY A 407 3.61 -7.87 -15.12
N VAL A 408 4.83 -7.42 -15.49
CA VAL A 408 5.05 -6.10 -16.08
C VAL A 408 5.93 -6.22 -17.32
N ALA A 409 5.45 -5.70 -18.44
CA ALA A 409 6.26 -5.51 -19.64
C ALA A 409 6.79 -4.07 -19.68
N VAL A 410 8.11 -3.89 -19.84
CA VAL A 410 8.77 -2.60 -19.99
C VAL A 410 9.42 -2.51 -21.36
N MET A 411 9.04 -1.51 -22.15
CA MET A 411 9.59 -1.23 -23.46
C MET A 411 10.33 0.10 -23.43
N ARG A 412 11.59 0.10 -23.87
CA ARG A 412 12.46 1.28 -23.90
C ARG A 412 12.94 1.57 -25.32
N HIS A 413 13.12 2.86 -25.60
CA HIS A 413 13.77 3.32 -26.83
C HIS A 413 14.73 4.46 -26.50
N GLY A 414 16.03 4.14 -26.46
CA GLY A 414 17.07 5.02 -25.91
C GLY A 414 16.79 5.39 -24.44
N ASP A 415 17.39 6.49 -24.00
CA ASP A 415 17.33 6.92 -22.59
C ASP A 415 16.12 7.82 -22.29
N ARG A 416 15.23 8.06 -23.27
CA ARG A 416 14.16 9.06 -23.16
C ARG A 416 12.74 8.50 -23.28
N ARG A 417 12.58 7.24 -23.70
CA ARG A 417 11.27 6.59 -23.84
C ARG A 417 11.17 5.36 -22.98
N TYR A 418 10.09 5.31 -22.19
CA TYR A 418 9.69 4.19 -21.36
C TYR A 418 8.18 4.00 -21.52
N VAL A 419 7.75 2.78 -21.83
CA VAL A 419 6.34 2.38 -21.85
C VAL A 419 6.23 1.11 -21.04
N SER A 420 5.31 1.07 -20.07
CA SER A 420 5.02 -0.18 -19.36
C SER A 420 3.57 -0.56 -19.36
N LEU A 421 3.33 -1.86 -19.49
CA LEU A 421 2.03 -2.49 -19.47
C LEU A 421 1.94 -3.46 -18.30
N GLU A 422 0.89 -3.29 -17.50
CA GLU A 422 0.52 -4.20 -16.42
C GLU A 422 -0.14 -5.46 -16.97
N CYS A 423 0.63 -6.54 -17.07
CA CYS A 423 0.19 -7.78 -17.67
C CYS A 423 -0.40 -8.76 -16.66
N GLY A 424 -0.03 -8.71 -15.37
CA GLY A 424 -0.46 -9.73 -14.40
C GLY A 424 0.16 -9.59 -13.02
N GLY A 425 0.68 -10.70 -12.50
CA GLY A 425 1.44 -10.76 -11.25
C GLY A 425 0.61 -10.76 -9.97
N MET A 426 1.17 -11.33 -8.90
CA MET A 426 0.62 -11.24 -7.54
C MET A 426 0.92 -9.86 -6.96
N ARG A 427 -0.06 -9.21 -6.32
CA ARG A 427 0.11 -7.85 -5.74
C ARG A 427 -0.15 -7.72 -4.24
N GLY A 428 -0.36 -8.83 -3.53
CA GLY A 428 -0.60 -8.85 -2.08
C GLY A 428 -1.75 -7.93 -1.63
N GLY A 429 -1.69 -7.44 -0.38
CA GLY A 429 -2.72 -6.56 0.20
C GLY A 429 -2.67 -5.10 -0.24
N HIS A 430 -1.60 -4.73 -0.96
CA HIS A 430 -1.27 -3.37 -1.38
C HIS A 430 -1.53 -3.12 -2.88
N GLY A 431 -1.92 -4.15 -3.63
CA GLY A 431 -2.25 -4.07 -5.05
C GLY A 431 -3.53 -3.31 -5.37
N HIS A 432 -3.53 -2.62 -6.50
CA HIS A 432 -4.70 -1.93 -7.04
C HIS A 432 -5.47 -2.82 -8.05
N PRO A 433 -6.77 -2.55 -8.30
CA PRO A 433 -7.57 -3.18 -9.34
C PRO A 433 -7.32 -2.50 -10.70
N ASP A 434 -6.09 -2.62 -11.19
CA ASP A 434 -5.51 -1.86 -12.30
C ASP A 434 -4.87 -2.75 -13.37
N LEU A 435 -5.30 -4.01 -13.51
CA LEU A 435 -4.77 -4.90 -14.55
C LEU A 435 -4.95 -4.27 -15.92
N LEU A 436 -3.94 -4.43 -16.80
CA LEU A 436 -3.83 -3.74 -18.08
C LEU A 436 -3.55 -2.23 -17.97
N HIS A 437 -3.20 -1.66 -16.81
CA HIS A 437 -2.72 -0.28 -16.71
C HIS A 437 -1.54 0.01 -17.66
N LEU A 438 -1.55 1.20 -18.26
CA LEU A 438 -0.51 1.71 -19.15
C LEU A 438 0.16 2.95 -18.56
N THR A 439 1.48 2.91 -18.49
CA THR A 439 2.35 4.06 -18.21
C THR A 439 3.13 4.42 -19.48
N VAL A 440 3.19 5.72 -19.80
CA VAL A 440 3.92 6.26 -20.96
C VAL A 440 4.77 7.43 -20.52
N PHE A 441 6.07 7.33 -20.73
CA PHE A 441 7.04 8.39 -20.57
C PHE A 441 7.79 8.55 -21.89
N ALA A 442 7.80 9.76 -22.43
CA ALA A 442 8.57 10.10 -23.62
C ALA A 442 9.05 11.55 -23.48
N ASP A 443 10.34 11.71 -23.14
CA ASP A 443 10.99 12.96 -22.71
C ASP A 443 10.46 13.57 -21.40
N ARG A 444 9.17 13.40 -21.14
CA ARG A 444 8.42 13.76 -19.94
C ARG A 444 7.37 12.69 -19.66
N PRO A 445 6.85 12.58 -18.43
CA PRO A 445 5.71 11.70 -18.15
C PRO A 445 4.48 12.15 -18.96
N ILE A 446 3.83 11.22 -19.66
CA ILE A 446 2.58 11.44 -20.40
C ILE A 446 1.43 10.80 -19.62
N LEU A 447 1.51 9.48 -19.40
CA LEU A 447 0.61 8.71 -18.56
C LEU A 447 1.39 8.11 -17.40
N ALA A 448 0.85 8.22 -16.20
CA ALA A 448 1.44 7.61 -15.01
C ALA A 448 0.35 6.97 -14.13
N ASP A 449 0.78 6.02 -13.30
CA ASP A 449 0.03 5.65 -12.10
C ASP A 449 0.25 6.73 -11.03
N PHE A 450 -0.81 7.09 -10.32
CA PHE A 450 -0.75 8.06 -9.22
C PHE A 450 -0.30 7.41 -7.91
N GLY A 451 -0.31 6.08 -7.84
CA GLY A 451 0.06 5.35 -6.64
C GLY A 451 -0.90 5.63 -5.50
N THR A 452 -0.40 5.99 -4.31
CA THR A 452 -1.22 6.13 -3.10
C THR A 452 -1.01 7.46 -2.38
N GLY A 453 -2.10 7.99 -1.85
CA GLY A 453 -2.11 9.12 -0.94
C GLY A 453 -1.94 8.69 0.53
N SER A 454 -2.47 9.48 1.45
CA SER A 454 -2.43 9.16 2.87
C SER A 454 -3.36 8.00 3.24
N TYR A 455 -2.87 7.04 4.04
CA TYR A 455 -3.66 5.89 4.49
C TYR A 455 -4.82 6.21 5.43
N VAL A 456 -4.83 7.43 5.98
CA VAL A 456 -5.83 7.88 6.94
C VAL A 456 -6.79 8.89 6.32
N THR A 457 -6.66 9.22 5.04
CA THR A 457 -7.61 10.11 4.35
C THR A 457 -8.60 9.30 3.49
N PRO A 458 -9.85 9.77 3.34
CA PRO A 458 -10.84 9.10 2.49
C PRO A 458 -10.43 8.99 1.02
N SER A 459 -9.60 9.92 0.53
CA SER A 459 -9.07 9.94 -0.83
C SER A 459 -8.27 8.69 -1.21
N LEU A 460 -7.82 7.89 -0.23
CA LEU A 460 -7.24 6.57 -0.48
C LEU A 460 -8.16 5.69 -1.35
N HIS A 461 -9.48 5.83 -1.22
CA HIS A 461 -10.46 5.10 -2.03
C HIS A 461 -10.44 5.49 -3.51
N TRP A 462 -10.16 6.76 -3.82
CA TRP A 462 -9.95 7.23 -5.19
C TRP A 462 -8.71 6.58 -5.79
N TYR A 463 -7.56 6.74 -5.15
CA TYR A 463 -6.27 6.23 -5.64
C TYR A 463 -6.27 4.70 -5.83
N ARG A 464 -7.07 3.96 -5.06
CA ARG A 464 -7.24 2.51 -5.20
C ARG A 464 -8.39 2.07 -6.11
N SER A 465 -9.08 2.99 -6.77
CA SER A 465 -10.18 2.66 -7.69
C SER A 465 -9.68 2.42 -9.12
N THR A 466 -10.32 1.53 -9.88
CA THR A 466 -9.97 1.36 -11.31
C THR A 466 -10.12 2.67 -12.09
N LEU A 467 -11.08 3.53 -11.71
CA LEU A 467 -11.33 4.82 -12.36
C LEU A 467 -10.12 5.78 -12.30
N ALA A 468 -9.28 5.67 -11.26
CA ALA A 468 -8.06 6.45 -11.11
C ALA A 468 -6.87 5.92 -11.94
N HIS A 469 -7.03 4.80 -12.66
CA HIS A 469 -5.96 4.16 -13.43
C HIS A 469 -6.23 4.23 -14.94
N ASN A 470 -5.17 4.20 -15.73
CA ASN A 470 -5.24 4.04 -17.19
C ASN A 470 -5.60 2.59 -17.55
N ALA A 471 -6.69 2.03 -17.04
CA ALA A 471 -7.05 0.61 -17.16
C ALA A 471 -8.56 0.44 -17.39
N PRO A 472 -9.02 -0.58 -18.13
CA PRO A 472 -10.44 -0.77 -18.38
C PRO A 472 -11.16 -1.33 -17.14
N GLY A 473 -12.42 -0.95 -16.96
CA GLY A 473 -13.27 -1.36 -15.83
C GLY A 473 -14.76 -1.35 -16.17
N LEU A 474 -15.58 -2.05 -15.39
CA LEU A 474 -17.03 -1.90 -15.43
C LEU A 474 -17.43 -0.52 -14.89
N ALA A 475 -18.33 0.17 -15.59
CA ALA A 475 -18.78 1.50 -15.15
C ALA A 475 -19.40 1.43 -13.74
N GLY A 476 -18.90 2.27 -12.81
CA GLY A 476 -19.35 2.32 -11.41
C GLY A 476 -18.89 1.15 -10.52
N VAL A 477 -18.15 0.18 -11.05
CA VAL A 477 -17.76 -1.05 -10.33
C VAL A 477 -16.24 -1.31 -10.39
N GLY A 478 -15.58 -1.02 -11.51
CA GLY A 478 -14.16 -1.31 -11.73
C GLY A 478 -13.89 -2.76 -12.15
N GLN A 479 -12.72 -3.29 -11.78
CA GLN A 479 -12.31 -4.67 -12.09
C GLN A 479 -12.78 -5.66 -11.01
N LEU A 480 -13.20 -6.86 -11.42
CA LEU A 480 -13.69 -7.91 -10.51
C LEU A 480 -12.66 -9.02 -10.22
N ARG A 481 -11.66 -9.16 -11.09
CA ARG A 481 -10.65 -10.23 -11.07
C ARG A 481 -9.32 -9.71 -11.60
N ARG A 482 -8.21 -10.40 -11.28
CA ARG A 482 -6.86 -10.11 -11.77
C ARG A 482 -6.22 -11.36 -12.39
N ASN A 483 -6.83 -11.90 -13.44
CA ASN A 483 -6.30 -13.07 -14.16
C ASN A 483 -5.69 -12.64 -15.49
N GLY A 484 -4.51 -12.03 -15.44
CA GLY A 484 -3.81 -11.57 -16.63
C GLY A 484 -2.43 -12.15 -16.80
N TRP A 485 -1.96 -12.14 -18.05
CA TRP A 485 -0.60 -12.45 -18.43
C TRP A 485 -0.16 -11.67 -19.67
N CYS A 486 1.14 -11.64 -19.93
CA CYS A 486 1.70 -11.13 -21.18
C CYS A 486 1.65 -12.25 -22.22
N SER A 487 0.87 -12.09 -23.29
CA SER A 487 0.77 -13.07 -24.39
C SER A 487 1.76 -12.81 -25.52
N ALA A 488 2.32 -11.60 -25.62
CA ALA A 488 3.42 -11.30 -26.53
C ALA A 488 4.35 -10.21 -26.01
N PHE A 489 5.65 -10.32 -26.26
CA PHE A 489 6.65 -9.29 -26.00
C PHE A 489 7.85 -9.43 -26.94
N ASP A 490 8.17 -8.39 -27.71
CA ASP A 490 9.33 -8.40 -28.60
C ASP A 490 9.82 -6.99 -28.95
N THR A 491 11.06 -6.90 -29.42
CA THR A 491 11.69 -5.65 -29.87
C THR A 491 12.52 -5.89 -31.14
N VAL A 492 12.26 -5.11 -32.20
CA VAL A 492 12.94 -5.23 -33.51
C VAL A 492 13.14 -3.83 -34.10
N ASP A 493 14.37 -3.46 -34.45
CA ASP A 493 14.72 -2.23 -35.19
C ASP A 493 14.09 -0.94 -34.66
N GLY A 494 14.11 -0.74 -33.34
CA GLY A 494 13.53 0.45 -32.70
C GLY A 494 12.02 0.41 -32.50
N TRP A 495 11.36 -0.69 -32.89
CA TRP A 495 9.99 -1.00 -32.53
C TRP A 495 9.96 -1.96 -31.35
N ALA A 496 8.99 -1.79 -30.47
CA ALA A 496 8.69 -2.73 -29.41
C ALA A 496 7.18 -2.96 -29.34
N TRP A 497 6.77 -4.16 -28.97
CA TRP A 497 5.37 -4.42 -28.64
C TRP A 497 5.21 -5.29 -27.41
N SER A 498 4.06 -5.13 -26.77
CA SER A 498 3.57 -6.06 -25.78
C SER A 498 2.06 -6.26 -25.94
N ARG A 499 1.59 -7.48 -25.72
CA ARG A 499 0.17 -7.79 -25.61
C ARG A 499 -0.07 -8.44 -24.26
N ALA A 500 -1.04 -7.91 -23.53
CA ALA A 500 -1.55 -8.49 -22.31
C ALA A 500 -2.99 -8.97 -22.49
N GLU A 501 -3.28 -10.14 -21.94
CA GLU A 501 -4.62 -10.73 -21.89
C GLU A 501 -5.13 -10.67 -20.45
N ALA A 502 -6.43 -10.50 -20.27
CA ALA A 502 -7.11 -10.53 -18.98
C ALA A 502 -8.40 -11.34 -19.08
N GLY A 503 -8.37 -12.56 -18.57
CA GLY A 503 -9.53 -13.45 -18.53
C GLY A 503 -10.45 -13.11 -17.36
N ARG A 504 -11.77 -13.11 -17.60
CA ARG A 504 -12.81 -12.87 -16.58
C ARG A 504 -12.66 -11.53 -15.83
N LEU A 505 -12.01 -10.54 -16.44
CA LEU A 505 -11.71 -9.25 -15.82
C LEU A 505 -12.97 -8.56 -15.27
N PHE A 506 -14.08 -8.69 -16.01
CA PHE A 506 -15.38 -8.11 -15.70
C PHE A 506 -16.40 -9.16 -15.24
N GLY A 507 -15.95 -10.35 -14.83
CA GLY A 507 -16.79 -11.48 -14.45
C GLY A 507 -16.77 -12.63 -15.46
N ASN A 508 -17.58 -13.66 -15.22
CA ASN A 508 -17.55 -14.88 -16.02
C ASN A 508 -17.98 -14.65 -17.47
N GLY A 509 -17.28 -15.31 -18.41
CA GLY A 509 -17.54 -15.16 -19.84
C GLY A 509 -17.08 -13.83 -20.44
N THR A 510 -16.34 -13.01 -19.69
CA THR A 510 -15.78 -11.75 -20.17
C THR A 510 -14.27 -11.86 -20.37
N SER A 511 -13.71 -11.05 -21.26
CA SER A 511 -12.25 -10.88 -21.38
C SER A 511 -11.89 -9.48 -21.84
N ALA A 512 -10.65 -9.10 -21.60
CA ALA A 512 -10.05 -7.90 -22.16
C ALA A 512 -8.63 -8.22 -22.64
N ARG A 513 -8.20 -7.52 -23.68
CA ARG A 513 -6.86 -7.60 -24.24
C ARG A 513 -6.37 -6.18 -24.46
N ARG A 514 -5.09 -5.94 -24.16
CA ARG A 514 -4.42 -4.67 -24.46
C ARG A 514 -3.13 -4.92 -25.22
N THR A 515 -3.05 -4.40 -26.44
CA THR A 515 -1.84 -4.44 -27.26
C THR A 515 -1.23 -3.04 -27.34
N VAL A 516 0.04 -2.92 -26.98
CA VAL A 516 0.78 -1.65 -26.98
C VAL A 516 1.97 -1.78 -27.91
N VAL A 517 2.15 -0.81 -28.80
CA VAL A 517 3.26 -0.75 -29.75
C VAL A 517 4.01 0.56 -29.53
N SER A 518 5.26 0.48 -29.13
CA SER A 518 6.18 1.62 -29.05
C SER A 518 6.93 1.73 -30.38
N ALA A 519 6.46 2.63 -31.23
CA ALA A 519 7.11 2.98 -32.49
C ALA A 519 8.23 4.02 -32.26
N PRO A 520 9.12 4.26 -33.22
CA PRO A 520 10.12 5.32 -33.11
C PRO A 520 9.55 6.73 -32.87
N GLN A 521 8.36 7.05 -33.40
CA GLN A 521 7.79 8.41 -33.33
C GLN A 521 6.54 8.55 -32.43
N TYR A 522 5.91 7.44 -32.05
CA TYR A 522 4.64 7.44 -31.32
C TYR A 522 4.44 6.15 -30.53
N VAL A 523 3.42 6.11 -29.69
CA VAL A 523 2.97 4.89 -29.00
C VAL A 523 1.52 4.62 -29.39
N VAL A 524 1.24 3.43 -29.91
CA VAL A 524 -0.12 2.95 -30.20
C VAL A 524 -0.58 2.06 -29.05
N ASP A 525 -1.84 2.23 -28.67
CA ASP A 525 -2.54 1.46 -27.65
C ASP A 525 -3.87 0.98 -28.23
N VAL A 526 -4.11 -0.33 -28.13
CA VAL A 526 -5.30 -1.00 -28.65
C VAL A 526 -5.91 -1.81 -27.51
N VAL A 527 -7.13 -1.48 -27.10
CA VAL A 527 -7.86 -2.16 -26.03
C VAL A 527 -9.09 -2.84 -26.62
N GLU A 528 -9.11 -4.16 -26.58
CA GLU A 528 -10.20 -5.01 -27.03
C GLU A 528 -10.91 -5.58 -25.80
N VAL A 529 -12.25 -5.53 -25.81
CA VAL A 529 -13.05 -6.10 -24.73
C VAL A 529 -14.15 -6.99 -25.29
N GLU A 530 -14.37 -8.12 -24.64
CA GLU A 530 -15.44 -9.07 -24.94
C GLU A 530 -16.37 -9.14 -23.73
N VAL A 531 -17.55 -8.53 -23.86
CA VAL A 531 -18.59 -8.47 -22.82
C VAL A 531 -19.99 -8.55 -23.45
N PRO A 532 -21.01 -9.02 -22.70
CA PRO A 532 -22.40 -8.96 -23.12
C PRO A 532 -22.87 -7.54 -23.50
N SER A 533 -23.85 -7.46 -24.40
CA SER A 533 -24.33 -6.19 -25.00
C SER A 533 -24.92 -5.17 -24.01
N GLU A 534 -25.35 -5.63 -22.84
CA GLU A 534 -25.93 -4.83 -21.77
C GLU A 534 -24.88 -4.31 -20.78
N VAL A 535 -23.67 -4.88 -20.81
CA VAL A 535 -22.59 -4.55 -19.90
C VAL A 535 -21.88 -3.29 -20.41
N GLU A 536 -21.73 -2.31 -19.52
CA GLU A 536 -21.08 -1.03 -19.80
C GLU A 536 -19.65 -1.03 -19.25
N VAL A 537 -18.69 -0.79 -20.15
CA VAL A 537 -17.26 -0.76 -19.84
C VAL A 537 -16.74 0.64 -20.09
N GLU A 538 -15.78 1.06 -19.26
CA GLU A 538 -15.08 2.33 -19.41
C GLU A 538 -13.55 2.16 -19.39
N LEU A 539 -12.87 3.10 -20.07
CA LEU A 539 -11.42 3.21 -20.13
C LEU A 539 -11.01 4.66 -19.82
N PRO A 540 -10.52 4.93 -18.60
CA PRO A 540 -9.96 6.22 -18.24
C PRO A 540 -8.59 6.43 -18.89
N ILE A 541 -8.27 7.69 -19.21
CA ILE A 541 -6.96 8.13 -19.73
C ILE A 541 -6.56 9.39 -18.96
N HIS A 542 -5.52 9.26 -18.13
CA HIS A 542 -5.02 10.26 -17.17
C HIS A 542 -3.72 10.91 -17.66
N PRO A 543 -3.78 11.92 -18.53
CA PRO A 543 -2.59 12.69 -18.90
C PRO A 543 -2.10 13.53 -17.72
N LEU A 544 -0.81 13.43 -17.39
CA LEU A 544 -0.25 14.10 -16.20
C LEU A 544 -0.31 15.63 -16.27
N SER A 545 -0.33 16.19 -17.49
CA SER A 545 -0.48 17.63 -17.73
C SER A 545 -1.94 18.08 -17.92
N GLY A 546 -2.91 17.17 -17.73
CA GLY A 546 -4.32 17.38 -18.00
C GLY A 546 -4.68 17.20 -19.48
N ALA A 547 -5.98 17.04 -19.76
CA ALA A 547 -6.52 16.93 -21.10
C ALA A 547 -7.13 18.27 -21.52
N VAL A 548 -6.62 18.88 -22.59
CA VAL A 548 -7.17 20.11 -23.16
C VAL A 548 -7.85 19.79 -24.48
N VAL A 549 -9.14 20.12 -24.57
CA VAL A 549 -9.92 20.03 -25.81
C VAL A 549 -9.71 21.32 -26.59
N SER A 550 -9.14 21.21 -27.80
CA SER A 550 -8.82 22.37 -28.65
C SER A 550 -10.04 23.03 -29.30
N GLU A 551 -11.19 22.33 -29.35
CA GLU A 551 -12.44 22.83 -29.92
C GLU A 551 -13.61 22.45 -29.00
N TRP A 552 -14.04 23.38 -28.13
CA TRP A 552 -15.27 23.22 -27.37
C TRP A 552 -16.45 23.62 -28.27
N GLY A 553 -17.23 22.64 -28.74
CA GLY A 553 -18.61 22.93 -29.12
C GLY A 553 -19.40 23.31 -27.87
N GLU A 554 -20.24 24.35 -27.93
CA GLU A 554 -21.12 24.74 -26.82
C GLU A 554 -22.07 23.58 -26.47
N GLY A 555 -21.66 22.73 -25.52
CA GLY A 555 -22.43 21.63 -24.97
C GLY A 555 -22.72 21.90 -23.51
N GLY A 556 -24.00 21.95 -23.15
CA GLY A 556 -24.46 22.27 -21.81
C GLY A 556 -23.93 21.32 -20.74
N ALA A 557 -23.69 21.86 -19.54
CA ALA A 557 -23.38 21.09 -18.35
C ALA A 557 -24.50 20.07 -18.07
N GLY A 558 -24.27 18.81 -18.45
CA GLY A 558 -25.11 17.71 -18.00
C GLY A 558 -24.81 17.45 -16.54
N ALA A 559 -25.79 17.67 -15.65
CA ALA A 559 -25.73 17.10 -14.31
C ALA A 559 -25.59 15.56 -14.44
N PRO A 560 -24.83 14.88 -13.56
CA PRO A 560 -24.65 13.44 -13.62
C PRO A 560 -26.02 12.75 -13.65
N SER A 561 -26.41 12.19 -14.80
CA SER A 561 -27.59 11.35 -14.89
C SER A 561 -27.25 9.98 -14.33
N SER A 562 -27.40 9.82 -13.03
CA SER A 562 -28.20 8.75 -12.41
C SER A 562 -27.75 8.52 -10.97
N SER A 563 -28.77 8.44 -10.14
CA SER A 563 -28.78 8.28 -8.69
C SER A 563 -28.32 6.89 -8.22
N ALA A 564 -27.14 6.40 -8.63
CA ALA A 564 -26.67 5.07 -8.22
C ALA A 564 -25.15 4.86 -8.03
N ALA A 565 -24.27 5.82 -8.38
CA ALA A 565 -22.82 5.60 -8.32
C ALA A 565 -22.13 6.41 -7.21
N THR A 566 -22.35 6.04 -5.95
CA THR A 566 -21.59 6.58 -4.79
C THR A 566 -20.35 5.74 -4.46
N HIS A 567 -19.84 4.95 -5.41
CA HIS A 567 -18.85 3.90 -5.16
C HIS A 567 -17.70 3.90 -6.19
N HIS A 568 -16.57 3.27 -5.85
CA HIS A 568 -15.44 3.00 -6.76
C HIS A 568 -14.82 4.23 -7.45
N GLY A 569 -14.58 5.30 -6.68
CA GLY A 569 -13.92 6.53 -7.15
C GLY A 569 -14.85 7.61 -7.68
N TYR A 570 -16.13 7.29 -7.93
CA TYR A 570 -17.11 8.27 -8.42
C TYR A 570 -17.46 9.34 -7.40
N SER A 571 -17.34 9.02 -6.10
CA SER A 571 -17.51 9.96 -4.98
C SER A 571 -16.51 11.11 -4.99
N ASP A 572 -15.35 10.90 -5.63
CA ASP A 572 -14.21 11.81 -5.62
C ASP A 572 -14.14 12.65 -6.91
N LEU A 573 -15.06 12.44 -7.85
CA LEU A 573 -15.18 13.28 -9.05
C LEU A 573 -15.65 14.68 -8.64
N VAL A 574 -14.87 15.70 -9.00
CA VAL A 574 -15.26 17.10 -8.85
C VAL A 574 -16.03 17.62 -10.07
N ALA A 575 -15.87 16.98 -11.23
CA ALA A 575 -16.59 17.28 -12.45
C ALA A 575 -16.69 16.06 -13.37
N LEU A 576 -17.78 15.98 -14.14
CA LEU A 576 -17.97 15.01 -15.21
C LEU A 576 -18.80 15.67 -16.32
N HIS A 577 -18.20 15.84 -17.50
CA HIS A 577 -18.81 16.52 -18.64
C HIS A 577 -18.84 15.59 -19.83
N LEU A 578 -20.03 15.40 -20.41
CA LEU A 578 -20.20 14.73 -21.69
C LEU A 578 -19.63 15.60 -22.82
N LEU A 579 -18.79 15.03 -23.68
CA LEU A 579 -18.32 15.72 -24.88
C LEU A 579 -19.28 15.48 -26.06
N PRO A 580 -19.73 16.54 -26.78
CA PRO A 580 -20.46 16.43 -28.04
C PRO A 580 -19.62 15.69 -29.11
N PRO A 581 -20.21 15.24 -30.25
CA PRO A 581 -19.60 14.28 -31.18
C PRO A 581 -18.09 14.45 -31.38
N PRO A 582 -17.30 13.40 -31.11
CA PRO A 582 -16.06 13.58 -30.37
C PRO A 582 -14.95 14.19 -31.22
N PRO A 583 -14.20 15.17 -30.68
CA PRO A 583 -12.89 15.49 -31.23
C PRO A 583 -12.03 14.23 -31.21
N ARG A 584 -11.31 13.95 -32.32
CA ARG A 584 -10.45 12.76 -32.46
C ARG A 584 -9.01 13.02 -32.05
N ARG A 585 -8.69 14.24 -31.64
CA ARG A 585 -7.34 14.72 -31.30
C ARG A 585 -7.44 15.62 -30.07
N PHE A 586 -6.54 15.41 -29.11
CA PHE A 586 -6.47 16.14 -27.84
C PHE A 586 -5.03 16.59 -27.59
N ALA A 587 -4.86 17.80 -27.06
CA ALA A 587 -3.59 18.21 -26.48
C ALA A 587 -3.50 17.71 -25.04
N LEU A 588 -2.40 17.06 -24.69
CA LEU A 588 -2.12 16.56 -23.34
C LEU A 588 -1.35 17.63 -22.56
N GLY A 589 -2.05 18.73 -22.30
CA GLY A 589 -1.55 19.87 -21.56
C GLY A 589 -1.76 21.20 -22.30
N PRO A 590 -1.53 22.32 -21.61
CA PRO A 590 -1.81 23.65 -22.14
C PRO A 590 -0.67 24.23 -23.00
N ALA A 591 0.49 23.57 -23.06
CA ALA A 591 1.67 24.10 -23.75
C ALA A 591 1.58 23.85 -25.26
N SER A 592 2.18 24.73 -26.06
CA SER A 592 2.18 24.58 -27.53
C SER A 592 3.00 23.36 -28.01
N ASP A 593 3.93 22.89 -27.18
CA ASP A 593 4.75 21.70 -27.40
C ASP A 593 4.19 20.45 -26.70
N SER A 594 2.96 20.51 -26.18
CA SER A 594 2.34 19.39 -25.46
C SER A 594 2.22 18.15 -26.35
N PRO A 595 2.38 16.94 -25.77
CA PRO A 595 2.06 15.70 -26.45
C PRO A 595 0.61 15.68 -26.94
N GLU A 596 0.32 14.90 -27.97
CA GLU A 596 -1.03 14.75 -28.49
C GLU A 596 -1.55 13.33 -28.27
N LEU A 597 -2.86 13.22 -28.06
CA LEU A 597 -3.61 11.98 -28.08
C LEU A 597 -4.56 11.97 -29.27
N LEU A 598 -4.45 10.97 -30.13
CA LEU A 598 -5.44 10.68 -31.17
C LEU A 598 -6.25 9.46 -30.77
N ILE A 599 -7.56 9.46 -31.01
CA ILE A 599 -8.44 8.33 -30.69
C ILE A 599 -9.23 7.87 -31.91
N VAL A 600 -9.44 6.56 -32.00
CA VAL A 600 -10.44 5.95 -32.89
C VAL A 600 -11.58 5.44 -32.02
N PRO A 601 -12.78 6.05 -32.09
CA PRO A 601 -13.92 5.66 -31.27
C PRO A 601 -14.52 4.33 -31.74
N ARG A 602 -15.10 3.57 -30.80
CA ARG A 602 -15.91 2.39 -31.12
C ARG A 602 -17.38 2.74 -31.28
N SER A 603 -18.17 1.85 -31.88
CA SER A 603 -19.61 2.06 -32.06
C SER A 603 -20.32 2.26 -30.71
N GLY A 604 -21.21 3.25 -30.64
CA GLY A 604 -21.95 3.59 -29.41
C GLY A 604 -21.10 4.19 -28.29
N GLU A 605 -19.85 4.58 -28.56
CA GLU A 605 -18.98 5.22 -27.57
C GLU A 605 -19.51 6.59 -27.15
N THR A 606 -19.47 6.82 -25.84
CA THR A 606 -19.69 8.10 -25.18
C THR A 606 -18.37 8.54 -24.55
N LEU A 607 -17.97 9.79 -24.76
CA LEU A 607 -16.72 10.34 -24.24
C LEU A 607 -17.02 11.40 -23.19
N PHE A 608 -16.34 11.30 -22.05
CA PHE A 608 -16.42 12.29 -20.98
C PHE A 608 -15.07 12.95 -20.71
N VAL A 609 -15.10 14.20 -20.27
CA VAL A 609 -14.01 14.83 -19.52
C VAL A 609 -14.41 14.83 -18.05
N ALA A 610 -13.59 14.20 -17.22
CA ALA A 610 -13.78 14.16 -15.78
C ALA A 610 -12.66 14.94 -15.08
N ALA A 611 -12.88 15.34 -13.83
CA ALA A 611 -11.84 15.84 -12.96
C ALA A 611 -11.97 15.21 -11.57
N ALA A 612 -10.84 14.84 -10.98
CA ALA A 612 -10.71 14.19 -9.67
C ALA A 612 -9.34 14.54 -9.08
N PRO A 613 -9.03 14.21 -7.81
CA PRO A 613 -7.70 14.44 -7.25
C PRO A 613 -6.59 13.89 -8.16
N GLY A 614 -5.64 14.75 -8.51
CA GLY A 614 -4.46 14.38 -9.29
C GLY A 614 -3.43 13.59 -8.46
N PRO A 615 -2.20 13.43 -8.98
CA PRO A 615 -1.13 12.75 -8.25
C PRO A 615 -0.89 13.37 -6.87
N PRO A 616 -0.75 12.56 -5.81
CA PRO A 616 -0.45 13.08 -4.48
C PRO A 616 0.95 13.71 -4.45
N SER A 617 1.15 14.63 -3.50
CA SER A 617 2.48 15.19 -3.21
C SER A 617 3.43 14.15 -2.61
N LEU A 618 4.74 14.45 -2.56
CA LEU A 618 5.74 13.61 -1.88
C LEU A 618 5.42 13.43 -0.39
N GLU A 619 4.76 14.42 0.21
CA GLU A 619 4.28 14.46 1.59
C GLU A 619 2.89 13.81 1.77
N LEU A 620 2.39 13.12 0.74
CA LEU A 620 1.12 12.38 0.69
C LEU A 620 -0.15 13.23 0.83
N ALA A 621 -0.04 14.56 0.71
CA ALA A 621 -1.21 15.40 0.49
C ALA A 621 -1.89 15.08 -0.83
N ASP A 622 -3.21 15.20 -0.89
CA ASP A 622 -3.97 15.02 -2.10
C ASP A 622 -3.55 15.99 -3.21
N GLY A 623 -3.51 15.48 -4.44
CA GLY A 623 -3.21 16.28 -5.62
C GLY A 623 -4.32 17.28 -5.91
N ALA A 624 -3.96 18.42 -6.51
CA ALA A 624 -4.94 19.32 -7.08
C ALA A 624 -5.78 18.59 -8.14
N PRO A 625 -7.07 18.92 -8.33
CA PRO A 625 -7.89 18.24 -9.32
C PRO A 625 -7.27 18.27 -10.72
N LEU A 626 -7.16 17.09 -11.35
CA LEU A 626 -6.61 16.90 -12.67
C LEU A 626 -7.70 16.41 -13.63
N THR A 627 -7.76 17.01 -14.80
CA THR A 627 -8.71 16.63 -15.85
C THR A 627 -8.22 15.39 -16.62
N PHE A 628 -9.11 14.45 -16.87
CA PHE A 628 -8.83 13.21 -17.60
C PHE A 628 -10.01 12.81 -18.50
N LEU A 629 -9.78 11.88 -19.43
CA LEU A 629 -10.82 11.38 -20.34
C LEU A 629 -11.39 10.07 -19.84
N VAL A 630 -12.69 9.84 -20.04
CA VAL A 630 -13.34 8.55 -19.82
C VAL A 630 -14.06 8.13 -21.10
N ARG A 631 -13.58 7.06 -21.72
CA ARG A 631 -14.22 6.44 -22.89
C ARG A 631 -15.17 5.36 -22.40
N ARG A 632 -16.45 5.43 -22.75
CA ARG A 632 -17.46 4.49 -22.24
C ARG A 632 -18.30 3.92 -23.38
N ALA A 633 -18.55 2.62 -23.39
CA ALA A 633 -19.54 2.03 -24.29
C ALA A 633 -20.04 0.68 -23.76
N ARG A 634 -21.15 0.20 -24.33
CA ARG A 634 -21.71 -1.11 -24.00
C ARG A 634 -21.27 -2.19 -24.98
N GLY A 635 -21.20 -3.43 -24.51
CA GLY A 635 -20.87 -4.59 -25.35
C GLY A 635 -19.39 -4.69 -25.76
N ALA A 636 -19.11 -5.74 -26.52
CA ALA A 636 -17.80 -6.02 -27.08
C ALA A 636 -17.34 -4.94 -28.09
N GLY A 637 -16.03 -4.77 -28.24
CA GLY A 637 -15.45 -3.88 -29.25
C GLY A 637 -14.03 -3.44 -28.94
N CYS A 638 -13.49 -2.61 -29.83
CA CYS A 638 -12.09 -2.19 -29.83
C CYS A 638 -11.94 -0.67 -29.71
N TRP A 639 -11.13 -0.22 -28.76
CA TRP A 639 -10.68 1.17 -28.61
C TRP A 639 -9.24 1.30 -29.09
N VAL A 640 -8.95 2.33 -29.89
CA VAL A 640 -7.58 2.68 -30.28
C VAL A 640 -7.23 4.08 -29.80
N GLN A 641 -6.00 4.22 -29.33
CA GLN A 641 -5.36 5.46 -28.91
C GLN A 641 -3.95 5.53 -29.52
N LEU A 642 -3.51 6.73 -29.88
CA LEU A 642 -2.13 7.00 -30.26
C LEU A 642 -1.63 8.20 -29.47
N PHE A 643 -0.52 7.99 -28.77
CA PHE A 643 0.21 9.02 -28.05
C PHE A 643 1.38 9.49 -28.91
N ALA A 644 1.35 10.76 -29.30
CA ALA A 644 2.41 11.43 -30.05
C ALA A 644 3.20 12.32 -29.07
N PRO A 645 4.46 11.98 -28.72
CA PRO A 645 5.27 12.76 -27.77
C PRO A 645 5.54 14.21 -28.21
N HIS A 646 5.47 14.47 -29.51
CA HIS A 646 5.64 15.80 -30.10
C HIS A 646 4.39 16.17 -30.91
N PRO A 647 3.93 17.42 -30.83
CA PRO A 647 2.74 17.84 -31.55
C PRO A 647 2.96 17.73 -33.06
N ARG A 648 1.90 17.29 -33.75
CA ARG A 648 1.88 17.12 -35.21
C ARG A 648 2.94 16.15 -35.73
N SER A 649 3.50 15.26 -34.91
CA SER A 649 4.35 14.16 -35.41
C SER A 649 3.54 13.11 -36.19
N VAL A 650 2.22 13.06 -35.97
CA VAL A 650 1.27 12.21 -36.67
C VAL A 650 0.11 13.07 -37.20
N SER A 651 -0.30 12.85 -38.44
CA SER A 651 -1.40 13.58 -39.09
C SER A 651 -2.76 12.88 -38.89
N GLY A 652 -2.79 11.54 -38.81
CA GLY A 652 -4.03 10.80 -38.57
C GLY A 652 -3.82 9.33 -38.23
N ILE A 653 -4.89 8.69 -37.75
CA ILE A 653 -4.94 7.26 -37.43
C ILE A 653 -6.30 6.70 -37.81
N GLU A 654 -6.29 5.54 -38.48
CA GLU A 654 -7.48 4.87 -39.00
C GLU A 654 -7.35 3.35 -38.78
N LEU A 655 -8.42 2.71 -38.31
CA LEU A 655 -8.53 1.25 -38.19
C LEU A 655 -9.50 0.76 -39.27
N ASP A 656 -9.03 -0.09 -40.18
CA ASP A 656 -9.83 -0.70 -41.24
C ASP A 656 -9.51 -2.19 -41.35
N ASP A 657 -10.52 -3.05 -41.26
CA ASP A 657 -10.42 -4.52 -41.34
C ASP A 657 -9.24 -5.13 -40.52
N GLY A 658 -9.07 -4.69 -39.27
CA GLY A 658 -8.00 -5.17 -38.37
C GLY A 658 -6.60 -4.61 -38.68
N GLN A 659 -6.47 -3.76 -39.70
CA GLN A 659 -5.25 -3.05 -40.05
C GLN A 659 -5.33 -1.59 -39.58
N LEU A 660 -4.34 -1.19 -38.78
CA LEU A 660 -4.20 0.17 -38.30
C LEU A 660 -3.23 0.94 -39.20
N THR A 661 -3.68 2.07 -39.74
CA THR A 661 -2.88 2.95 -40.60
C THR A 661 -2.60 4.25 -39.87
N VAL A 662 -1.32 4.58 -39.69
CA VAL A 662 -0.84 5.83 -39.08
C VAL A 662 -0.28 6.72 -40.18
N ARG A 663 -0.85 7.90 -40.39
CA ARG A 663 -0.41 8.86 -41.41
C ARG A 663 0.58 9.85 -40.81
N LEU A 664 1.68 10.08 -41.51
CA LEU A 664 2.72 11.04 -41.10
C LEU A 664 2.49 12.42 -41.76
N PRO A 665 3.17 13.49 -41.30
CA PRO A 665 2.98 14.84 -41.83
C PRO A 665 3.44 15.03 -43.28
N ASP A 666 4.37 14.20 -43.75
CA ASP A 666 4.88 14.21 -45.13
C ASP A 666 3.95 13.47 -46.13
N GLY A 667 2.83 12.94 -45.65
CA GLY A 667 1.86 12.18 -46.45
C GLY A 667 2.16 10.69 -46.57
N SER A 668 3.30 10.21 -46.06
CA SER A 668 3.57 8.78 -45.94
C SER A 668 2.69 8.14 -44.86
N ALA A 669 2.63 6.80 -44.84
CA ALA A 669 1.85 6.06 -43.85
C ALA A 669 2.58 4.81 -43.39
N GLU A 670 2.41 4.48 -42.12
CA GLU A 670 2.86 3.24 -41.50
C GLU A 670 1.64 2.34 -41.26
N GLN A 671 1.79 1.03 -41.53
CA GLN A 671 0.71 0.05 -41.40
C GLN A 671 1.06 -0.98 -40.35
N LEU A 672 0.13 -1.20 -39.43
CA LEU A 672 0.23 -2.16 -38.32
C LEU A 672 -0.88 -3.18 -38.48
N ARG A 673 -0.52 -4.45 -38.70
CA ARG A 673 -1.46 -5.57 -38.80
C ARG A 673 -1.25 -6.52 -37.64
N PHE A 674 -2.23 -6.56 -36.75
CA PHE A 674 -2.22 -7.42 -35.57
C PHE A 674 -2.70 -8.83 -35.95
N GLN A 675 -1.91 -9.84 -35.60
CA GLN A 675 -2.29 -11.25 -35.67
C GLN A 675 -2.26 -11.84 -34.25
N ASP A 676 -2.67 -13.10 -34.08
CA ASP A 676 -2.74 -13.74 -32.76
C ASP A 676 -1.38 -13.85 -32.06
N ASP A 677 -0.31 -14.11 -32.81
CA ASP A 677 1.05 -14.36 -32.30
C ASP A 677 2.11 -13.37 -32.80
N THR A 678 1.75 -12.50 -33.74
CA THR A 678 2.68 -11.56 -34.38
C THR A 678 2.05 -10.20 -34.66
N LEU A 679 2.93 -9.21 -34.83
CA LEU A 679 2.59 -7.89 -35.36
C LEU A 679 3.44 -7.64 -36.61
N MET A 680 2.77 -7.45 -37.75
CA MET A 680 3.41 -7.03 -38.99
C MET A 680 3.39 -5.50 -39.09
N ILE A 681 4.54 -4.92 -39.38
CA ILE A 681 4.73 -3.48 -39.56
C ILE A 681 5.20 -3.24 -41.00
N THR A 682 4.54 -2.34 -41.72
CA THR A 682 5.12 -1.71 -42.91
C THR A 682 5.43 -0.27 -42.56
N ASP A 683 6.71 0.11 -42.52
CA ASP A 683 7.09 1.49 -42.18
C ASP A 683 6.88 2.47 -43.33
N ALA A 684 7.12 3.76 -43.05
CA ALA A 684 6.95 4.84 -44.02
C ALA A 684 7.82 4.68 -45.28
N ALA A 685 8.91 3.90 -45.22
CA ALA A 685 9.79 3.60 -46.34
C ALA A 685 9.37 2.31 -47.09
N GLY A 686 8.25 1.69 -46.74
CA GLY A 686 7.76 0.44 -47.31
C GLY A 686 8.52 -0.80 -46.83
N ARG A 687 9.32 -0.70 -45.77
CA ARG A 687 10.05 -1.84 -45.20
C ARG A 687 9.13 -2.63 -44.28
N GLU A 688 9.03 -3.92 -44.54
CA GLU A 688 8.27 -4.85 -43.70
C GLU A 688 9.11 -5.34 -42.51
N ARG A 689 8.49 -5.41 -41.34
CA ARG A 689 9.03 -6.01 -40.11
C ARG A 689 7.99 -6.88 -39.46
N THR A 690 8.44 -7.86 -38.69
CA THR A 690 7.54 -8.71 -37.90
C THR A 690 8.06 -8.79 -36.49
N LEU A 691 7.25 -8.30 -35.55
CA LEU A 691 7.45 -8.52 -34.12
C LEU A 691 6.76 -9.84 -33.74
N ARG A 692 7.47 -10.68 -32.99
CA ARG A 692 7.05 -12.03 -32.57
C ARG A 692 6.98 -12.08 -31.04
N GLY A 693 7.52 -13.14 -30.42
CA GLY A 693 7.61 -13.25 -28.97
C GLY A 693 6.29 -13.63 -28.30
N ALA A 694 5.48 -14.45 -28.98
CA ALA A 694 4.30 -15.06 -28.38
C ALA A 694 4.70 -15.91 -27.16
N LEU A 695 3.89 -15.82 -26.12
CA LEU A 695 4.07 -16.49 -24.84
C LEU A 695 2.83 -17.30 -24.53
N ASP A 696 3.04 -18.50 -23.99
CA ASP A 696 1.94 -19.37 -23.61
C ASP A 696 1.11 -18.75 -22.50
N ALA A 697 -0.20 -18.96 -22.57
CA ALA A 697 -1.07 -18.63 -21.46
C ALA A 697 -0.64 -19.46 -20.24
N PRO A 698 -0.41 -18.83 -19.08
CA PRO A 698 -0.26 -19.60 -17.86
C PRO A 698 -1.57 -20.36 -17.62
N PRO A 699 -1.51 -21.52 -16.94
CA PRO A 699 -2.74 -22.14 -16.47
C PRO A 699 -3.48 -21.10 -15.64
N LEU A 700 -4.67 -20.70 -16.11
CA LEU A 700 -5.56 -19.89 -15.30
C LEU A 700 -5.77 -20.66 -13.99
N PRO A 701 -5.58 -20.02 -12.84
CA PRO A 701 -5.87 -20.66 -11.57
C PRO A 701 -7.25 -21.30 -11.69
N GLU A 702 -7.35 -22.61 -11.44
CA GLU A 702 -8.65 -23.26 -11.35
C GLU A 702 -9.47 -22.41 -10.38
N GLU A 703 -10.69 -22.07 -10.80
CA GLU A 703 -11.58 -21.34 -9.93
C GLU A 703 -11.80 -22.23 -8.72
N ALA A 704 -11.10 -21.92 -7.62
CA ALA A 704 -11.46 -22.50 -6.35
C ALA A 704 -12.95 -22.23 -6.23
N PRO A 705 -13.80 -23.27 -6.10
CA PRO A 705 -15.22 -23.04 -5.93
C PRO A 705 -15.32 -22.00 -4.81
N PRO A 706 -16.16 -20.95 -4.98
CA PRO A 706 -16.32 -19.95 -3.94
C PRO A 706 -16.46 -20.73 -2.64
N PRO A 707 -15.66 -20.42 -1.60
CA PRO A 707 -15.65 -21.23 -0.39
C PRO A 707 -17.11 -21.43 -0.03
N SER A 708 -17.53 -22.69 0.10
CA SER A 708 -18.93 -22.99 0.38
C SER A 708 -19.25 -22.29 1.69
N LEU A 709 -19.90 -21.13 1.60
CA LEU A 709 -20.10 -20.34 2.80
C LEU A 709 -21.00 -21.18 3.69
N PRO A 710 -20.71 -21.25 5.00
CA PRO A 710 -21.51 -22.05 5.90
C PRO A 710 -22.97 -21.60 5.79
N SER A 711 -23.89 -22.56 5.70
CA SER A 711 -25.31 -22.26 5.64
C SER A 711 -25.79 -21.78 7.01
N LEU A 712 -26.59 -20.73 7.01
CA LEU A 712 -27.25 -20.15 8.17
C LEU A 712 -28.77 -20.23 7.95
N PRO A 713 -29.50 -21.01 8.78
CA PRO A 713 -30.95 -21.05 8.72
C PRO A 713 -31.56 -19.67 8.98
N CYS A 714 -32.34 -19.16 8.03
CA CYS A 714 -32.95 -17.84 8.10
C CYS A 714 -34.48 -17.97 8.13
N SER A 715 -35.09 -17.86 9.32
CA SER A 715 -36.54 -18.05 9.47
C SER A 715 -37.35 -16.85 8.94
N ARG A 716 -38.61 -17.09 8.57
CA ARG A 716 -39.58 -16.03 8.24
C ARG A 716 -40.46 -15.72 9.44
N VAL A 717 -40.58 -14.44 9.78
CA VAL A 717 -41.48 -13.93 10.81
C VAL A 717 -42.53 -12.98 10.21
N ARG A 718 -43.67 -12.83 10.89
CA ARG A 718 -44.78 -11.99 10.40
C ARG A 718 -44.47 -10.50 10.41
N ARG A 719 -43.75 -10.04 11.44
CA ARG A 719 -43.33 -8.65 11.65
C ARG A 719 -42.00 -8.64 12.37
N VAL A 720 -41.25 -7.54 12.25
CA VAL A 720 -40.01 -7.34 13.02
C VAL A 720 -40.38 -7.33 14.51
N PRO A 721 -39.83 -8.24 15.34
CA PRO A 721 -40.13 -8.28 16.77
C PRO A 721 -39.42 -7.13 17.52
N PRO A 722 -39.93 -6.73 18.70
CA PRO A 722 -39.19 -5.89 19.64
C PRO A 722 -37.86 -6.51 20.06
N ALA A 723 -36.87 -5.69 20.43
CA ALA A 723 -35.53 -6.13 20.76
C ALA A 723 -35.45 -7.03 22.00
N ASP A 724 -36.33 -6.87 22.98
CA ASP A 724 -36.44 -7.72 24.17
C ASP A 724 -37.15 -9.07 23.90
N GLN A 725 -37.72 -9.27 22.71
CA GLN A 725 -38.61 -10.41 22.41
C GLN A 725 -38.24 -11.17 21.13
N TRP A 726 -37.18 -10.79 20.42
CA TRP A 726 -36.85 -11.44 19.14
C TRP A 726 -36.54 -12.94 19.28
N TRP A 727 -35.93 -13.35 20.39
CA TRP A 727 -35.52 -14.74 20.62
C TRP A 727 -36.71 -15.70 20.63
N SER A 728 -37.86 -15.28 21.17
CA SER A 728 -39.09 -16.09 21.19
C SER A 728 -39.86 -16.05 19.86
N ALA A 729 -39.54 -15.09 18.98
CA ALA A 729 -40.16 -14.92 17.68
C ALA A 729 -39.52 -15.77 16.58
N VAL A 730 -38.34 -16.36 16.82
CA VAL A 730 -37.62 -17.21 15.88
C VAL A 730 -37.43 -18.63 16.43
N PRO A 731 -37.33 -19.67 15.58
CA PRO A 731 -37.04 -21.02 16.05
C PRO A 731 -35.65 -21.09 16.69
N SER A 732 -35.51 -21.84 17.79
CA SER A 732 -34.24 -21.98 18.53
C SER A 732 -33.08 -22.49 17.66
N GLY A 733 -33.37 -23.33 16.65
CA GLY A 733 -32.39 -23.85 15.70
C GLY A 733 -31.82 -22.80 14.72
N THR A 734 -32.38 -21.59 14.67
CA THR A 734 -31.86 -20.48 13.85
C THR A 734 -30.91 -19.56 14.62
N VAL A 735 -30.70 -19.82 15.91
CA VAL A 735 -29.89 -18.95 16.75
C VAL A 735 -28.49 -19.51 16.99
N VAL A 736 -27.48 -18.66 16.83
CA VAL A 736 -26.07 -18.99 16.96
C VAL A 736 -25.48 -18.36 18.21
N GLN A 737 -24.75 -19.15 18.99
CA GLN A 737 -23.96 -18.66 20.14
C GLN A 737 -22.56 -18.25 19.69
N LEU A 738 -22.23 -16.98 19.84
CA LEU A 738 -20.91 -16.40 19.67
C LEU A 738 -20.14 -16.33 21.01
N GLY A 739 -18.81 -16.44 20.92
CA GLY A 739 -17.88 -16.54 22.05
C GLY A 739 -16.44 -16.74 21.53
N ALA A 740 -15.53 -17.30 22.34
CA ALA A 740 -14.08 -17.38 22.05
C ALA A 740 -13.67 -17.73 20.60
N ARG A 741 -14.27 -18.76 19.98
CA ARG A 741 -13.95 -19.18 18.60
C ARG A 741 -14.33 -18.17 17.50
N HIS A 742 -15.13 -17.17 17.86
CA HIS A 742 -15.63 -16.11 17.00
C HIS A 742 -14.94 -14.76 17.30
N TYR A 743 -14.00 -14.72 18.26
CA TYR A 743 -13.46 -13.46 18.77
C TYR A 743 -12.16 -13.04 18.09
N ARG A 744 -12.22 -11.94 17.33
CA ARG A 744 -11.06 -11.23 16.80
C ARG A 744 -10.62 -10.19 17.81
N ARG A 745 -9.36 -10.26 18.25
CA ARG A 745 -8.80 -9.33 19.25
C ARG A 745 -8.07 -8.16 18.60
N SER A 746 -8.04 -7.00 19.25
CA SER A 746 -7.08 -5.94 18.92
C SER A 746 -5.76 -6.08 19.66
N GLU A 747 -5.79 -6.49 20.94
CA GLU A 747 -4.59 -6.71 21.76
C GLU A 747 -4.76 -7.90 22.72
N ALA A 748 -5.67 -7.76 23.67
CA ALA A 748 -5.79 -8.69 24.79
C ALA A 748 -6.46 -10.01 24.36
N PRO A 749 -6.06 -11.16 24.94
CA PRO A 749 -6.78 -12.42 24.73
C PRO A 749 -8.26 -12.31 25.14
N TYR A 750 -9.10 -13.11 24.48
CA TYR A 750 -10.52 -13.24 24.82
C TYR A 750 -10.72 -13.54 26.32
N GLY A 751 -11.70 -12.87 26.93
CA GLY A 751 -12.08 -13.11 28.33
C GLY A 751 -11.18 -12.44 29.37
N SER A 752 -10.11 -11.76 28.97
CA SER A 752 -9.19 -11.09 29.89
C SER A 752 -9.81 -9.94 30.70
N ARG A 753 -10.95 -9.40 30.26
CA ARG A 753 -11.65 -8.27 30.87
C ARG A 753 -13.09 -8.57 31.30
N GLY A 754 -13.45 -9.85 31.36
CA GLY A 754 -14.79 -10.30 31.74
C GLY A 754 -15.48 -11.11 30.65
N GLN A 755 -16.76 -11.39 30.86
CA GLN A 755 -17.57 -12.17 29.92
C GLN A 755 -18.00 -11.30 28.74
N PHE A 756 -17.72 -11.77 27.51
CA PHE A 756 -18.21 -11.18 26.28
C PHE A 756 -18.74 -12.27 25.35
N VAL A 757 -20.05 -12.51 25.38
CA VAL A 757 -20.72 -13.52 24.53
C VAL A 757 -21.95 -12.93 23.89
N ALA A 758 -22.36 -13.46 22.75
CA ALA A 758 -23.56 -13.00 22.06
C ALA A 758 -24.39 -14.16 21.51
N ARG A 759 -25.71 -14.00 21.56
CA ARG A 759 -26.72 -14.88 20.99
C ARG A 759 -27.29 -14.18 19.77
N VAL A 760 -27.09 -14.69 18.57
CA VAL A 760 -27.37 -13.94 17.33
C VAL A 760 -28.22 -14.73 16.32
N ALA A 761 -29.10 -14.03 15.60
CA ALA A 761 -29.90 -14.62 14.53
C ALA A 761 -30.06 -13.68 13.34
N VAL A 762 -30.23 -14.27 12.16
CA VAL A 762 -30.67 -13.56 10.94
C VAL A 762 -32.00 -14.17 10.50
N PHE A 763 -32.99 -13.32 10.26
CA PHE A 763 -34.34 -13.73 9.85
C PHE A 763 -34.97 -12.69 8.93
N VAL A 764 -36.09 -13.01 8.29
CA VAL A 764 -36.75 -12.10 7.34
C VAL A 764 -38.19 -11.77 7.73
N ALA A 765 -38.58 -10.52 7.48
CA ALA A 765 -39.94 -10.01 7.71
C ALA A 765 -40.40 -9.23 6.46
N GLY A 766 -41.10 -9.92 5.54
CA GLY A 766 -41.55 -9.30 4.28
C GLY A 766 -40.39 -9.01 3.33
N SER A 767 -40.07 -7.72 3.13
CA SER A 767 -38.91 -7.26 2.35
C SER A 767 -37.68 -6.95 3.20
N ARG A 768 -37.74 -7.21 4.51
CA ARG A 768 -36.67 -6.86 5.44
C ARG A 768 -35.82 -8.06 5.82
N VAL A 769 -34.51 -7.93 5.74
CA VAL A 769 -33.54 -8.80 6.40
C VAL A 769 -33.26 -8.22 7.78
N CYS A 770 -33.42 -9.03 8.82
CA CYS A 770 -33.29 -8.61 10.21
C CYS A 770 -32.08 -9.32 10.85
N PHE A 771 -31.25 -8.53 11.52
CA PHE A 771 -30.09 -8.96 12.30
C PHE A 771 -30.42 -8.73 13.77
N ALA A 772 -30.34 -9.77 14.59
CA ALA A 772 -30.62 -9.67 16.01
C ALA A 772 -29.47 -10.21 16.85
N ALA A 773 -29.24 -9.59 18.00
CA ALA A 773 -28.26 -10.03 18.97
C ALA A 773 -28.72 -9.76 20.40
N GLU A 774 -28.46 -10.71 21.29
CA GLU A 774 -28.53 -10.55 22.74
C GLU A 774 -27.12 -10.77 23.30
N VAL A 775 -26.52 -9.71 23.82
CA VAL A 775 -25.11 -9.61 24.18
C VAL A 775 -24.97 -9.57 25.69
N THR A 776 -24.08 -10.41 26.21
CA THR A 776 -23.67 -10.40 27.62
C THR A 776 -22.31 -9.75 27.74
N LYS A 777 -22.27 -8.58 28.37
CA LYS A 777 -21.08 -7.76 28.60
C LYS A 777 -21.33 -6.76 29.72
N SER A 778 -20.40 -6.63 30.64
CA SER A 778 -20.40 -5.54 31.64
C SER A 778 -19.77 -4.26 31.07
N ASN A 779 -20.06 -3.11 31.70
CA ASN A 779 -19.53 -1.80 31.32
C ASN A 779 -19.81 -1.45 29.85
N LEU A 780 -21.10 -1.32 29.51
CA LEU A 780 -21.53 -0.95 28.17
C LEU A 780 -21.04 0.45 27.80
N CYS A 781 -20.53 0.59 26.57
CA CYS A 781 -20.01 1.81 26.01
C CYS A 781 -20.74 2.09 24.69
N PHE A 782 -21.76 2.95 24.75
CA PHE A 782 -22.49 3.40 23.58
C PHE A 782 -22.06 4.80 23.19
N ARG A 783 -21.58 4.92 21.96
CA ARG A 783 -21.22 6.21 21.40
C ARG A 783 -22.49 7.07 21.17
N PRO A 784 -22.54 8.33 21.64
CA PRO A 784 -23.69 9.20 21.42
C PRO A 784 -23.92 9.51 19.93
N VAL A 785 -25.20 9.63 19.53
CA VAL A 785 -25.62 9.87 18.13
C VAL A 785 -24.99 11.14 17.55
N ASP A 786 -24.95 12.20 18.35
CA ASP A 786 -24.47 13.53 17.94
C ASP A 786 -22.97 13.72 18.25
N ALA A 787 -22.27 12.66 18.67
CA ALA A 787 -20.85 12.79 18.96
C ALA A 787 -20.06 13.09 17.68
N PRO A 788 -19.05 13.98 17.74
CA PRO A 788 -18.24 14.33 16.58
C PRO A 788 -17.35 13.15 16.17
N ASP A 789 -17.05 13.05 14.88
CA ASP A 789 -16.13 12.05 14.34
C ASP A 789 -14.79 12.09 15.10
N PRO A 790 -14.35 10.96 15.72
CA PRO A 790 -13.14 10.93 16.51
C PRO A 790 -11.88 11.12 15.64
N SER A 791 -12.01 11.11 14.31
CA SER A 791 -10.97 11.41 13.33
C SER A 791 -9.73 10.53 13.49
N LEU A 792 -9.94 9.26 13.83
CA LEU A 792 -8.87 8.28 14.01
C LEU A 792 -8.31 7.81 12.67
N ASP A 793 -9.08 7.12 11.85
CA ASP A 793 -8.63 6.73 10.51
C ASP A 793 -9.83 6.58 9.57
N ASN A 794 -9.71 5.72 8.56
CA ASN A 794 -10.76 5.44 7.59
C ASN A 794 -11.86 4.49 8.12
N GLU A 795 -11.84 4.12 9.39
CA GLU A 795 -12.93 3.40 10.07
C GLU A 795 -14.16 4.28 10.29
N ALA A 796 -15.33 3.64 10.25
CA ALA A 796 -16.58 4.30 10.62
C ALA A 796 -16.53 4.70 12.11
N PRO A 797 -16.78 5.98 12.47
CA PRO A 797 -16.70 6.47 13.85
C PRO A 797 -17.43 5.60 14.89
N ASP A 798 -18.59 5.08 14.49
CA ASP A 798 -19.50 4.33 15.35
C ASP A 798 -19.03 2.89 15.61
N ILE A 799 -17.93 2.47 15.00
CA ILE A 799 -17.30 1.19 15.28
C ILE A 799 -16.60 1.15 16.64
N HIS A 800 -16.23 2.31 17.17
CA HIS A 800 -15.62 2.47 18.48
C HIS A 800 -16.71 2.56 19.56
N SER A 801 -17.62 1.58 19.54
CA SER A 801 -18.80 1.47 20.40
C SER A 801 -19.19 0.00 20.51
N ASP A 802 -19.81 -0.38 21.63
CA ASP A 802 -20.64 -1.59 21.67
C ASP A 802 -21.81 -1.41 20.70
N GLY A 803 -22.13 -2.45 19.93
CA GLY A 803 -23.11 -2.37 18.85
C GLY A 803 -22.99 -3.53 17.87
N LEU A 804 -23.68 -3.40 16.74
CA LEU A 804 -23.67 -4.38 15.65
C LEU A 804 -23.08 -3.79 14.37
N GLN A 805 -22.48 -4.67 13.58
CA GLN A 805 -22.34 -4.45 12.14
C GLN A 805 -23.17 -5.50 11.40
N CYS A 806 -23.89 -5.04 10.38
CA CYS A 806 -24.83 -5.86 9.61
C CYS A 806 -24.45 -5.78 8.14
N TYR A 807 -24.18 -6.94 7.52
CA TYR A 807 -23.82 -7.03 6.11
C TYR A 807 -24.78 -7.94 5.35
N VAL A 808 -25.21 -7.51 4.16
CA VAL A 808 -26.13 -8.26 3.29
C VAL A 808 -25.76 -8.09 1.82
N GLY A 809 -25.81 -9.18 1.04
CA GLY A 809 -25.60 -9.17 -0.40
C GLY A 809 -26.81 -9.63 -1.20
N LEU A 810 -27.57 -8.69 -1.75
CA LEU A 810 -28.75 -8.96 -2.60
C LEU A 810 -28.70 -8.07 -3.85
N GLY A 811 -27.67 -8.30 -4.67
CA GLY A 811 -27.30 -7.47 -5.83
C GLY A 811 -25.95 -6.79 -5.61
N HIS A 812 -25.85 -5.97 -4.57
CA HIS A 812 -24.61 -5.36 -4.10
C HIS A 812 -24.36 -5.69 -2.62
N TRP A 813 -23.10 -5.63 -2.20
CA TRP A 813 -22.71 -5.83 -0.81
C TRP A 813 -22.90 -4.53 -0.02
N ALA A 814 -23.84 -4.53 0.93
CA ALA A 814 -24.17 -3.40 1.78
C ALA A 814 -23.80 -3.69 3.23
N GLY A 815 -23.10 -2.76 3.89
CA GLY A 815 -22.70 -2.85 5.30
C GLY A 815 -23.22 -1.68 6.12
N TYR A 816 -23.71 -1.97 7.33
CA TYR A 816 -24.27 -0.98 8.25
C TYR A 816 -23.61 -1.13 9.62
N VAL A 817 -23.29 -0.03 10.29
CA VAL A 817 -22.89 0.01 11.71
C VAL A 817 -24.06 0.55 12.51
N ALA A 818 -24.47 -0.17 13.55
CA ALA A 818 -25.68 0.07 14.32
C ALA A 818 -25.34 0.15 15.82
N VAL A 819 -25.59 1.31 16.42
CA VAL A 819 -25.26 1.62 17.81
C VAL A 819 -26.54 1.93 18.61
N PRO A 820 -26.75 1.29 19.77
CA PRO A 820 -27.80 1.64 20.71
C PRO A 820 -27.78 3.13 21.10
N ASN A 821 -28.93 3.80 21.05
CA ASN A 821 -29.06 5.14 21.62
C ASN A 821 -29.50 5.05 23.08
N ALA A 822 -28.59 5.29 24.02
CA ALA A 822 -28.86 5.23 25.46
C ALA A 822 -30.03 6.11 25.94
N ALA A 823 -30.40 7.16 25.19
CA ALA A 823 -31.49 8.06 25.54
C ALA A 823 -32.88 7.62 25.03
N SER A 824 -32.97 6.52 24.27
CA SER A 824 -34.24 6.04 23.70
C SER A 824 -34.20 4.53 23.42
N THR A 825 -35.27 3.96 22.86
CA THR A 825 -35.27 2.57 22.38
C THR A 825 -34.79 2.44 20.92
N ALA A 826 -34.38 3.54 20.29
CA ALA A 826 -33.94 3.56 18.89
C ALA A 826 -32.48 3.14 18.74
N VAL A 827 -32.15 2.64 17.55
CA VAL A 827 -30.77 2.34 17.15
C VAL A 827 -30.33 3.34 16.10
N HIS A 828 -29.17 3.94 16.31
CA HIS A 828 -28.53 4.81 15.33
C HIS A 828 -27.75 3.96 14.31
N VAL A 829 -27.98 4.19 13.02
CA VAL A 829 -27.38 3.38 11.95
C VAL A 829 -26.60 4.29 10.99
N ARG A 830 -25.38 3.88 10.63
CA ARG A 830 -24.56 4.52 9.60
C ARG A 830 -24.15 3.51 8.52
N PRO A 831 -23.98 3.96 7.27
CA PRO A 831 -23.41 3.13 6.22
C PRO A 831 -21.92 2.89 6.49
N VAL A 832 -21.44 1.69 6.19
CA VAL A 832 -20.00 1.38 6.11
C VAL A 832 -19.48 1.94 4.79
N ALA A 833 -18.47 2.82 4.87
CA ALA A 833 -17.86 3.45 3.70
C ALA A 833 -17.34 2.39 2.70
N GLY A 834 -17.52 2.65 1.41
CA GLY A 834 -17.13 1.72 0.34
C GLY A 834 -18.03 0.48 0.19
N THR A 835 -19.19 0.43 0.84
CA THR A 835 -20.25 -0.57 0.61
C THR A 835 -21.50 0.08 -0.01
N ALA A 836 -22.40 -0.72 -0.58
CA ALA A 836 -23.64 -0.24 -1.22
C ALA A 836 -24.79 0.08 -0.24
N ALA A 837 -24.44 0.52 0.97
CA ALA A 837 -25.41 0.76 2.04
C ALA A 837 -26.22 2.05 1.85
N ASP A 838 -27.54 1.93 1.95
CA ASP A 838 -28.50 3.04 1.93
C ASP A 838 -29.17 3.12 3.31
N VAL A 839 -28.76 4.09 4.11
CA VAL A 839 -29.22 4.23 5.51
C VAL A 839 -30.73 4.44 5.62
N SER A 840 -31.38 5.00 4.59
CA SER A 840 -32.84 5.22 4.59
C SER A 840 -33.65 3.91 4.62
N ARG A 841 -33.00 2.79 4.31
CA ARG A 841 -33.59 1.45 4.31
C ARG A 841 -33.33 0.68 5.59
N ALA A 842 -32.55 1.22 6.52
CA ALA A 842 -32.22 0.57 7.78
C ALA A 842 -32.96 1.21 8.95
N SER A 843 -33.42 0.39 9.88
CA SER A 843 -34.03 0.82 11.14
C SER A 843 -33.76 -0.21 12.22
N GLY A 844 -33.84 0.17 13.49
CA GLY A 844 -33.62 -0.80 14.56
C GLY A 844 -34.15 -0.34 15.91
N SER A 845 -34.27 -1.29 16.82
CA SER A 845 -34.59 -1.05 18.23
C SER A 845 -33.65 -1.84 19.12
N TRP A 846 -33.49 -1.37 20.36
CA TRP A 846 -32.68 -2.05 21.37
C TRP A 846 -33.35 -1.96 22.75
N ALA A 847 -32.91 -2.81 23.67
CA ALA A 847 -33.25 -2.79 25.08
C ALA A 847 -32.05 -3.23 25.93
N GLU A 848 -31.86 -2.59 27.08
CA GLU A 848 -30.88 -3.05 28.08
C GLU A 848 -31.38 -4.34 28.75
N THR A 849 -30.45 -5.21 29.12
CA THR A 849 -30.72 -6.44 29.86
C THR A 849 -29.90 -6.48 31.14
N ASP A 850 -30.26 -7.31 32.11
CA ASP A 850 -29.53 -7.44 33.39
C ASP A 850 -28.05 -7.78 33.22
N ALA A 851 -27.66 -8.34 32.06
CA ALA A 851 -26.31 -8.79 31.77
C ALA A 851 -25.66 -8.10 30.55
N GLY A 852 -26.32 -7.11 29.94
CA GLY A 852 -25.84 -6.42 28.74
C GLY A 852 -26.96 -5.76 27.94
N TYR A 853 -27.15 -6.14 26.68
CA TYR A 853 -28.16 -5.52 25.82
C TYR A 853 -28.70 -6.49 24.75
N SER A 854 -29.90 -6.19 24.27
CA SER A 854 -30.52 -6.86 23.12
C SER A 854 -30.84 -5.83 22.03
N ILE A 855 -30.63 -6.18 20.78
CA ILE A 855 -30.74 -5.29 19.62
C ILE A 855 -31.28 -6.03 18.40
N VAL A 856 -32.13 -5.35 17.62
CA VAL A 856 -32.64 -5.82 16.32
C VAL A 856 -32.49 -4.71 15.29
N VAL A 857 -31.85 -5.01 14.17
CA VAL A 857 -31.66 -4.13 13.02
C VAL A 857 -32.33 -4.74 11.80
N ALA A 858 -33.22 -4.00 11.14
CA ALA A 858 -33.94 -4.43 9.95
C ALA A 858 -33.55 -3.57 8.74
N VAL A 859 -33.13 -4.23 7.66
CA VAL A 859 -32.73 -3.61 6.39
C VAL A 859 -33.73 -4.00 5.30
N ASP A 860 -34.40 -3.01 4.71
CA ASP A 860 -35.30 -3.22 3.57
C ASP A 860 -34.50 -3.45 2.28
N VAL A 861 -34.64 -4.64 1.70
CA VAL A 861 -33.91 -5.04 0.49
C VAL A 861 -34.69 -4.75 -0.79
N GLY A 862 -35.82 -4.04 -0.69
CA GLY A 862 -36.61 -3.55 -1.83
C GLY A 862 -37.39 -4.64 -2.58
N ARG A 863 -37.25 -5.91 -2.19
CA ARG A 863 -38.04 -7.03 -2.70
C ARG A 863 -38.46 -7.97 -1.57
N ARG A 864 -39.60 -8.63 -1.73
CA ARG A 864 -40.06 -9.65 -0.78
C ARG A 864 -39.20 -10.92 -0.88
N LEU A 865 -38.75 -11.42 0.26
CA LEU A 865 -37.95 -12.65 0.36
C LEU A 865 -38.86 -13.87 0.53
N ARG A 866 -38.55 -14.95 -0.21
CA ARG A 866 -39.36 -16.18 -0.28
C ARG A 866 -38.59 -17.37 0.29
N ALA A 867 -39.31 -18.42 0.68
CA ALA A 867 -38.66 -19.67 1.09
C ALA A 867 -37.81 -20.21 -0.08
N GLY A 868 -36.59 -20.65 0.23
CA GLY A 868 -35.58 -21.05 -0.75
C GLY A 868 -34.72 -19.90 -1.31
N ASP A 869 -34.99 -18.64 -0.97
CA ASP A 869 -34.06 -17.56 -1.30
C ASP A 869 -32.76 -17.73 -0.50
N CYS A 870 -31.61 -17.65 -1.17
CA CYS A 870 -30.29 -17.70 -0.55
C CYS A 870 -29.52 -16.40 -0.81
N PHE A 871 -28.90 -15.85 0.24
CA PHE A 871 -28.07 -14.66 0.10
C PHE A 871 -26.95 -14.60 1.16
N PRO A 872 -25.78 -14.07 0.81
CA PRO A 872 -24.68 -13.90 1.76
C PRO A 872 -25.01 -12.81 2.79
N VAL A 873 -24.68 -13.08 4.05
CA VAL A 873 -24.79 -12.14 5.17
C VAL A 873 -23.57 -12.23 6.08
N ASN A 874 -23.29 -11.19 6.85
CA ASN A 874 -22.42 -11.29 8.03
C ASN A 874 -22.97 -10.43 9.17
N LEU A 875 -22.67 -10.81 10.40
CA LEU A 875 -23.03 -10.09 11.61
C LEU A 875 -21.82 -10.03 12.53
N VAL A 876 -21.45 -8.82 12.94
CA VAL A 876 -20.35 -8.55 13.86
C VAL A 876 -20.89 -7.87 15.11
N VAL A 877 -20.45 -8.29 16.29
CA VAL A 877 -20.70 -7.62 17.57
C VAL A 877 -19.42 -6.94 18.02
N ASN A 878 -19.44 -5.62 18.13
CA ASN A 878 -18.28 -4.83 18.55
C ASN A 878 -18.14 -4.84 20.08
N GLU A 879 -16.90 -4.86 20.56
CA GLU A 879 -16.54 -4.73 21.97
C GLU A 879 -15.79 -3.42 22.20
N MET A 880 -16.25 -2.60 23.15
CA MET A 880 -15.60 -1.36 23.55
C MET A 880 -15.47 -1.24 25.08
N TYR A 881 -14.46 -0.51 25.57
CA TYR A 881 -14.31 -0.22 27.00
C TYR A 881 -14.15 1.29 27.24
N PRO A 882 -14.64 1.84 28.37
CA PRO A 882 -14.63 3.29 28.61
C PRO A 882 -13.26 3.97 28.57
N GLU A 883 -12.19 3.26 28.91
CA GLU A 883 -10.82 3.78 28.95
C GLU A 883 -10.08 3.74 27.60
N ARG A 884 -10.76 3.29 26.53
CA ARG A 884 -10.18 3.13 25.20
C ARG A 884 -10.58 4.23 24.24
N GLU A 885 -9.72 4.48 23.26
CA GLU A 885 -10.03 5.32 22.09
C GLU A 885 -10.54 4.47 20.92
N ARG A 886 -10.08 3.22 20.82
CA ARG A 886 -10.42 2.26 19.76
C ARG A 886 -11.12 1.04 20.33
N ARG A 887 -11.88 0.34 19.49
CA ARG A 887 -12.56 -0.92 19.86
C ARG A 887 -11.56 -1.95 20.37
N ALA A 888 -12.00 -2.84 21.25
CA ALA A 888 -11.16 -3.86 21.89
C ALA A 888 -11.18 -5.22 21.20
N GLY A 889 -12.21 -5.47 20.42
CA GLY A 889 -12.37 -6.75 19.74
C GLY A 889 -13.77 -6.88 19.17
N GLN A 890 -14.00 -8.02 18.52
CA GLN A 890 -15.23 -8.28 17.78
C GLN A 890 -15.60 -9.76 17.85
N LEU A 891 -16.88 -10.06 18.05
CA LEU A 891 -17.43 -11.40 17.77
C LEU A 891 -17.99 -11.42 16.34
N VAL A 892 -17.50 -12.33 15.50
CA VAL A 892 -17.87 -12.39 14.08
C VAL A 892 -18.60 -13.69 13.78
N LEU A 893 -19.80 -13.59 13.19
CA LEU A 893 -20.67 -14.73 12.89
C LEU A 893 -19.98 -15.79 12.01
N SER A 894 -19.23 -15.35 11.01
CA SER A 894 -18.47 -16.24 10.12
C SER A 894 -17.27 -16.93 10.77
N GLY A 895 -16.97 -16.64 12.04
CA GLY A 895 -15.78 -17.12 12.76
C GLY A 895 -14.70 -16.04 12.89
N GLY A 896 -13.84 -16.19 13.90
CA GLY A 896 -13.01 -15.07 14.34
C GLY A 896 -11.70 -15.40 15.05
N VAL A 897 -11.06 -16.55 14.82
CA VAL A 897 -9.68 -16.72 15.32
C VAL A 897 -8.76 -15.75 14.57
N GLY A 898 -8.22 -14.74 15.27
CA GLY A 898 -7.29 -13.78 14.68
C GLY A 898 -7.40 -12.37 15.24
N TRP A 899 -7.12 -11.40 14.38
CA TRP A 899 -6.97 -9.99 14.73
C TRP A 899 -8.02 -9.13 14.06
N VAL A 900 -8.44 -8.06 14.72
CA VAL A 900 -9.14 -6.97 14.02
C VAL A 900 -8.15 -6.32 13.05
N TYR A 901 -8.63 -5.90 11.88
CA TYR A 901 -7.76 -5.32 10.85
C TYR A 901 -8.40 -4.05 10.31
N LEU A 902 -7.60 -3.00 10.13
CA LEU A 902 -8.02 -1.67 9.66
C LEU A 902 -8.27 -1.64 8.15
N ARG A 903 -9.25 -2.40 7.67
CA ARG A 903 -9.85 -2.18 6.34
C ARG A 903 -11.07 -1.26 6.45
N GLY A 904 -11.01 -0.24 7.31
CA GLY A 904 -12.21 0.53 7.69
C GLY A 904 -13.31 -0.34 8.31
N ASP A 905 -12.93 -1.51 8.85
CA ASP A 905 -13.80 -2.63 9.26
C ASP A 905 -14.83 -3.12 8.23
N ARG A 906 -14.57 -2.91 6.93
CA ARG A 906 -15.39 -3.50 5.88
C ARG A 906 -15.20 -5.01 5.85
N GLU A 907 -16.23 -5.76 6.25
CA GLU A 907 -16.28 -7.19 6.01
C GLU A 907 -16.39 -7.46 4.50
N GLY A 908 -15.55 -8.36 3.99
CA GLY A 908 -15.62 -8.81 2.61
C GLY A 908 -16.64 -9.93 2.45
N LEU A 909 -17.14 -10.12 1.22
CA LEU A 909 -18.05 -11.22 0.88
C LEU A 909 -17.46 -12.61 1.23
N PHE A 910 -16.14 -12.75 1.19
CA PHE A 910 -15.44 -14.00 1.55
C PHE A 910 -15.52 -14.33 3.06
N ASN A 911 -15.88 -13.36 3.90
CA ASN A 911 -16.17 -13.55 5.32
C ASN A 911 -17.69 -13.69 5.59
N ALA A 912 -18.50 -13.96 4.58
CA ALA A 912 -19.95 -14.10 4.76
C ALA A 912 -20.36 -15.55 5.14
N VAL A 913 -21.59 -15.69 5.57
CA VAL A 913 -22.32 -16.96 5.69
C VAL A 913 -23.52 -16.92 4.74
N MET A 914 -23.93 -18.05 4.16
CA MET A 914 -25.11 -18.09 3.27
C MET A 914 -26.37 -18.21 4.11
N ALA A 915 -27.19 -17.15 4.17
CA ALA A 915 -28.52 -17.22 4.76
C ALA A 915 -29.49 -17.94 3.80
N GLU A 916 -30.21 -18.94 4.30
CA GLU A 916 -31.21 -19.71 3.55
C GLU A 916 -32.60 -19.53 4.17
N VAL A 917 -33.52 -18.94 3.40
CA VAL A 917 -34.85 -18.58 3.91
C VAL A 917 -35.74 -19.82 4.02
N SER A 918 -36.27 -20.11 5.22
CA SER A 918 -37.17 -21.25 5.50
C SER A 918 -38.66 -20.93 5.58
#